data_AF-A0A3B7LHI4-F1
#
_entry.id   AF-A0A3B7LHI4-F1
#
_cell.length_a   1.000
_cell.length_b   1.000
_cell.length_c   1.000
_cell.angle_alpha   90.00
_cell.angle_beta   90.00
_cell.angle_gamma   90.00
#
_symmetry.space_group_name_H-M   'P 1'
#
loop_
_entity.id
_entity.type
_entity.pdbx_description
1 polymer ?
#
loop_
_entity_poly.entity_id
_entity_poly.type
_entity_poly.pdbx_seq_one_letter_code
_entity_poly.pdbx_strand_id
1 'polypeptide(L)'
;MAVTLSTPLLMGQLVSLGATVCRAPRRDETERLLDMIMPYQANGCLALKSGDVDALVSAYRDTRKAAGQSYRLADCRRRVTDVLEALNGLPHCHNVLPTTPQPLHRPTAMPQRGEQLQDIEEAKALRSGIVTWCRESEHPDGWLLTLALSLGARLGMGERVIVSTLAMLRHDMVAQDTWLSIPTQPIELPQVGRYALRVPHDVWQALRAIRRRARSQAPDTLLLFSEQEALKPLAKREAALRQRLNKAFEAYQKAARRDVALLTPRHCQTWYALARAARYLPVFAKVPPLWATLLTRYPLPTSTTRTLLGTSRRQDEPDTLNATRVKMPVVVQAPEALTREAGSWERQEASLPEDWSRQLKNIINQCLNAVLSEVGTPYSKASHRREVERIIVRYQRHVTRLTSTDTSYVHLLLDWAYDLLCCQKSVKWKTVRTYLSRLSHMSILDNPDILDLQEWDDDTIEDIQLTLLHENRLEASTRADTLMLLRRFFAFCTELGLLEGLHLPQANIDVPMSTLRTEIISPRDAELLWKQLTYAGVTGSTQQMYALIMALGCYGGLRISEVASLTLQDIQIEPWVTFSDDFMSEATPDIAPMEGTTACWIIVKGGKTPAARRRIPLHVLACRDVIPILNDWIQERRRQCPKVPLDNIALFGPRGQPDAYRKEAIGQAILPILKDGLGKRIDFHSLRHAAVSWVLLRLHAAQHHDFADRLAYRFDELFQLERCQEILDHFCSAEGKETLQRGNLYEVVAKWIGHRHSGTTLLHYAHTLSIIHSDILTRP
;
A
#
# COMPACT_ATOMS: atom_id res chain seq x y z
N MET A 1 -44.40 1.54 20.59
CA MET A 1 -44.87 2.10 19.31
C MET A 1 -43.66 2.25 18.41
N ALA A 2 -43.63 1.59 17.25
CA ALA A 2 -42.53 1.78 16.29
C ALA A 2 -42.61 3.20 15.74
N VAL A 3 -41.52 3.96 15.80
CA VAL A 3 -41.46 5.32 15.27
C VAL A 3 -41.45 5.21 13.74
N THR A 4 -42.49 5.73 13.08
CA THR A 4 -42.52 5.83 11.62
C THR A 4 -41.65 7.02 11.22
N LEU A 5 -40.47 6.75 10.65
CA LEU A 5 -39.63 7.79 10.05
C LEU A 5 -40.39 8.46 8.88
N SER A 6 -40.14 9.75 8.69
CA SER A 6 -40.71 10.52 7.58
C SER A 6 -39.69 11.53 7.08
N THR A 7 -39.79 11.92 5.80
CA THR A 7 -38.90 12.94 5.21
C THR A 7 -38.86 14.23 6.05
N PRO A 8 -39.99 14.81 6.52
CA PRO A 8 -39.95 16.00 7.37
C PRO A 8 -39.24 15.78 8.71
N LEU A 9 -39.43 14.60 9.33
CA LEU A 9 -38.79 14.26 10.60
C LEU A 9 -37.27 14.15 10.43
N LEU A 10 -36.81 13.41 9.42
CA LEU A 10 -35.39 13.23 9.13
C LEU A 10 -34.74 14.55 8.71
N MET A 11 -35.41 15.36 7.88
CA MET A 11 -34.92 16.70 7.55
C MET A 11 -34.78 17.59 8.79
N GLY A 12 -35.77 17.57 9.69
CA GLY A 12 -35.70 18.32 10.95
C GLY A 12 -34.51 17.90 11.82
N GLN A 13 -34.28 16.59 11.94
CA GLN A 13 -33.14 16.05 12.69
C GLN A 13 -31.79 16.39 12.03
N LEU A 14 -31.66 16.24 10.70
CA LEU A 14 -30.44 16.61 9.98
C LEU A 14 -30.12 18.10 10.08
N VAL A 15 -31.13 18.96 10.02
CA VAL A 15 -30.97 20.41 10.22
C VAL A 15 -30.52 20.71 11.65
N SER A 16 -31.08 20.03 12.66
CA SER A 16 -30.68 20.21 14.05
C SER A 16 -29.23 19.79 14.31
N LEU A 17 -28.72 18.80 13.56
CA LEU A 17 -27.32 18.37 13.59
C LEU A 17 -26.38 19.27 12.76
N GLY A 18 -26.90 20.31 12.11
CA GLY A 18 -26.10 21.21 11.27
C GLY A 18 -25.55 20.54 10.01
N ALA A 19 -26.18 19.46 9.53
CA ALA A 19 -25.69 18.68 8.40
C ALA A 19 -25.56 19.53 7.13
N THR A 20 -24.38 19.51 6.51
CA THR A 20 -24.05 20.35 5.34
C THR A 20 -24.95 20.08 4.13
N VAL A 21 -25.49 18.85 4.05
CA VAL A 21 -26.45 18.44 3.01
C VAL A 21 -27.78 19.20 3.07
N CYS A 22 -28.12 19.83 4.19
CA CYS A 22 -29.39 20.56 4.37
C CYS A 22 -29.28 22.08 4.14
N ARG A 23 -28.11 22.59 3.74
CA ARG A 23 -27.90 24.03 3.48
C ARG A 23 -28.66 24.52 2.23
N ALA A 24 -28.92 25.83 2.17
CA ALA A 24 -29.83 26.48 1.21
C ALA A 24 -29.69 26.08 -0.28
N PRO A 25 -28.52 25.81 -0.88
CA PRO A 25 -28.48 25.38 -2.28
C PRO A 25 -28.78 23.89 -2.49
N ARG A 26 -28.81 23.08 -1.42
CA ARG A 26 -28.85 21.61 -1.45
C ARG A 26 -30.11 21.02 -0.81
N ARG A 27 -30.89 21.83 -0.08
CA ARG A 27 -32.05 21.37 0.69
C ARG A 27 -33.08 20.61 -0.16
N ASP A 28 -33.52 21.18 -1.27
CA ASP A 28 -34.54 20.58 -2.15
C ASP A 28 -34.07 19.30 -2.84
N GLU A 29 -32.76 19.14 -3.04
CA GLU A 29 -32.18 17.89 -3.53
C GLU A 29 -32.13 16.82 -2.44
N THR A 30 -31.83 17.22 -1.20
CA THR A 30 -31.80 16.30 -0.05
C THR A 30 -33.19 15.79 0.28
N GLU A 31 -34.20 16.66 0.25
CA GLU A 31 -35.60 16.28 0.47
C GLU A 31 -36.07 15.26 -0.56
N ARG A 32 -35.80 15.49 -1.86
CA ARG A 32 -36.07 14.52 -2.92
C ARG A 32 -35.36 13.18 -2.71
N LEU A 33 -34.09 13.20 -2.31
CA LEU A 33 -33.35 11.97 -2.01
C LEU A 33 -33.96 11.22 -0.82
N LEU A 34 -34.40 11.94 0.22
CA LEU A 34 -35.07 11.32 1.36
C LEU A 34 -36.39 10.66 0.95
N ASP A 35 -37.18 11.31 0.10
CA ASP A 35 -38.40 10.70 -0.45
C ASP A 35 -38.12 9.42 -1.25
N MET A 36 -37.01 9.38 -1.99
CA MET A 36 -36.56 8.18 -2.69
C MET A 36 -36.02 7.08 -1.75
N ILE A 37 -35.57 7.47 -0.55
CA ILE A 37 -35.02 6.59 0.48
C ILE A 37 -36.12 5.99 1.37
N MET A 38 -37.23 6.71 1.59
CA MET A 38 -38.31 6.28 2.50
C MET A 38 -38.90 4.89 2.20
N PRO A 39 -39.05 4.46 0.93
CA PRO A 39 -39.53 3.12 0.62
C PRO A 39 -38.68 1.97 1.17
N TYR A 40 -37.41 2.23 1.53
CA TYR A 40 -36.49 1.23 2.08
C TYR A 40 -36.56 1.11 3.61
N GLN A 41 -37.49 1.81 4.27
CA GLN A 41 -37.68 1.71 5.71
C GLN A 41 -38.33 0.37 6.10
N ALA A 42 -37.76 -0.31 7.09
CA ALA A 42 -38.32 -1.53 7.67
C ALA A 42 -38.26 -1.47 9.20
N ASN A 43 -39.37 -1.81 9.87
CA ASN A 43 -39.46 -1.88 11.34
C ASN A 43 -39.03 -0.58 12.07
N GLY A 44 -39.31 0.59 11.50
CA GLY A 44 -38.91 1.88 12.08
C GLY A 44 -37.41 2.20 11.95
N CYS A 45 -36.66 1.40 11.20
CA CYS A 45 -35.25 1.63 10.88
C CYS A 45 -35.06 1.85 9.38
N LEU A 46 -34.06 2.63 9.03
CA LEU A 46 -33.63 2.87 7.65
C LEU A 46 -32.29 2.15 7.45
N ALA A 47 -32.28 1.04 6.69
CA ALA A 47 -31.09 0.21 6.54
C ALA A 47 -30.92 -0.27 5.10
N LEU A 48 -30.53 0.65 4.21
CA LEU A 48 -30.30 0.32 2.81
C LEU A 48 -29.10 -0.63 2.66
N LYS A 49 -29.27 -1.73 1.93
CA LYS A 49 -28.20 -2.67 1.55
C LYS A 49 -27.47 -2.18 0.29
N SER A 50 -26.35 -2.81 -0.07
CA SER A 50 -25.56 -2.39 -1.25
C SER A 50 -26.37 -2.36 -2.56
N GLY A 51 -27.24 -3.34 -2.80
CA GLY A 51 -28.10 -3.37 -3.98
C GLY A 51 -29.12 -2.22 -4.01
N ASP A 52 -29.73 -1.93 -2.86
CA ASP A 52 -30.67 -0.81 -2.69
C ASP A 52 -30.00 0.54 -2.97
N VAL A 53 -28.75 0.69 -2.55
CA VAL A 53 -27.96 1.90 -2.76
C VAL A 53 -27.62 2.10 -4.24
N ASP A 54 -27.24 1.04 -4.96
CA ASP A 54 -26.96 1.14 -6.40
C ASP A 54 -28.24 1.42 -7.23
N ALA A 55 -29.37 0.83 -6.82
CA ALA A 55 -30.69 1.15 -7.36
C ALA A 55 -31.06 2.63 -7.09
N LEU A 56 -30.83 3.12 -5.88
CA LEU A 56 -31.07 4.51 -5.49
C LEU A 56 -30.20 5.49 -6.31
N VAL A 57 -28.91 5.19 -6.50
CA VAL A 57 -28.00 6.02 -7.32
C VAL A 57 -28.49 6.08 -8.77
N SER A 58 -28.93 4.96 -9.32
CA SER A 58 -29.45 4.87 -10.69
C SER A 58 -30.75 5.64 -10.84
N ALA A 59 -31.70 5.43 -9.93
CA ALA A 59 -32.98 6.14 -9.90
C ALA A 59 -32.76 7.66 -9.77
N TYR A 60 -31.90 8.09 -8.85
CA TYR A 60 -31.59 9.51 -8.65
C TYR A 60 -30.98 10.15 -9.90
N ARG A 61 -30.08 9.44 -10.58
CA ARG A 61 -29.50 9.88 -11.85
C ARG A 61 -30.56 10.07 -12.92
N ASP A 62 -31.51 9.14 -13.03
CA ASP A 62 -32.60 9.23 -14.01
C ASP A 62 -33.54 10.39 -13.70
N THR A 63 -33.84 10.65 -12.42
CA THR A 63 -34.60 11.84 -12.00
C THR A 63 -33.89 13.14 -12.38
N ARG A 64 -32.56 13.24 -12.17
CA ARG A 64 -31.78 14.42 -12.59
C ARG A 64 -31.76 14.61 -14.10
N LYS A 65 -31.64 13.50 -14.85
CA LYS A 65 -31.69 13.49 -16.31
C LYS A 65 -33.03 13.99 -16.81
N ALA A 66 -34.14 13.53 -16.23
CA ALA A 66 -35.49 13.98 -16.56
C ALA A 66 -35.70 15.48 -16.24
N ALA A 67 -35.07 15.98 -15.17
CA ALA A 67 -35.13 17.39 -14.77
C ALA A 67 -34.16 18.32 -15.53
N GLY A 68 -33.41 17.82 -16.53
CA GLY A 68 -32.44 18.63 -17.30
C GLY A 68 -31.21 19.09 -16.50
N GLN A 69 -30.90 18.45 -15.38
CA GLN A 69 -29.77 18.80 -14.51
C GLN A 69 -28.52 17.97 -14.86
N SER A 70 -27.34 18.35 -14.33
CA SER A 70 -26.13 17.50 -14.46
C SER A 70 -26.38 16.11 -13.88
N TYR A 71 -26.18 15.07 -14.70
CA TYR A 71 -26.51 13.67 -14.37
C TYR A 71 -25.29 12.74 -14.47
N ARG A 72 -24.07 13.29 -14.29
CA ARG A 72 -22.86 12.46 -14.24
C ARG A 72 -22.99 11.47 -13.08
N LEU A 73 -22.76 10.19 -13.36
CA LEU A 73 -22.91 9.11 -12.37
C LEU A 73 -22.07 9.37 -11.12
N ALA A 74 -20.85 9.91 -11.27
CA ALA A 74 -19.97 10.25 -10.16
C ALA A 74 -20.55 11.34 -9.24
N ASP A 75 -21.17 12.37 -9.82
CA ASP A 75 -21.79 13.47 -9.06
C ASP A 75 -23.05 12.99 -8.33
N CYS A 76 -23.86 12.14 -8.99
CA CYS A 76 -25.05 11.52 -8.41
C CYS A 76 -24.67 10.59 -7.25
N ARG A 77 -23.67 9.72 -7.46
CA ARG A 77 -23.17 8.80 -6.43
C ARG A 77 -22.62 9.56 -5.22
N ARG A 78 -21.78 10.58 -5.44
CA ARG A 78 -21.28 11.45 -4.35
C ARG A 78 -22.44 12.06 -3.57
N ARG A 79 -23.44 12.60 -4.25
CA ARG A 79 -24.58 13.23 -3.60
C ARG A 79 -25.39 12.26 -2.73
N VAL A 80 -25.64 11.04 -3.23
CA VAL A 80 -26.28 9.97 -2.47
C VAL A 80 -25.43 9.57 -1.26
N THR A 81 -24.10 9.42 -1.45
CA THR A 81 -23.17 9.15 -0.34
C THR A 81 -23.28 10.22 0.76
N ASP A 82 -23.22 11.51 0.40
CA ASP A 82 -23.28 12.61 1.38
C ASP A 82 -24.57 12.56 2.22
N VAL A 83 -25.72 12.24 1.59
CA VAL A 83 -27.02 12.17 2.27
C VAL A 83 -27.13 10.92 3.15
N LEU A 84 -26.71 9.74 2.66
CA LEU A 84 -26.72 8.52 3.45
C LEU A 84 -25.75 8.59 4.64
N GLU A 85 -24.62 9.27 4.47
CA GLU A 85 -23.65 9.53 5.53
C GLU A 85 -24.25 10.42 6.62
N ALA A 86 -24.91 11.51 6.22
CA ALA A 86 -25.60 12.39 7.16
C ALA A 86 -26.73 11.65 7.90
N LEU A 87 -27.48 10.80 7.20
CA LEU A 87 -28.52 9.96 7.78
C LEU A 87 -27.97 8.97 8.79
N ASN A 88 -26.81 8.35 8.53
CA ASN A 88 -26.18 7.42 9.47
C ASN A 88 -25.70 8.07 10.77
N GLY A 89 -25.68 9.41 10.83
CA GLY A 89 -25.51 10.15 12.09
C GLY A 89 -26.78 10.22 12.95
N LEU A 90 -27.92 9.72 12.46
CA LEU A 90 -29.19 9.68 13.18
C LEU A 90 -29.45 8.32 13.84
N PRO A 91 -30.15 8.29 14.98
CA PRO A 91 -30.68 7.06 15.54
C PRO A 91 -31.54 6.31 14.52
N HIS A 92 -31.43 4.97 14.48
CA HIS A 92 -32.22 4.08 13.61
C HIS A 92 -31.88 4.12 12.11
N CYS A 93 -30.79 4.80 11.71
CA CYS A 93 -30.30 4.81 10.34
C CYS A 93 -28.98 4.03 10.24
N HIS A 94 -28.98 2.97 9.44
CA HIS A 94 -27.87 2.01 9.26
C HIS A 94 -27.66 1.69 7.77
N ASN A 95 -27.49 2.74 6.96
CA ASN A 95 -27.40 2.62 5.51
C ASN A 95 -25.98 2.25 5.07
N VAL A 96 -25.88 1.35 4.10
CA VAL A 96 -24.61 1.10 3.39
C VAL A 96 -24.25 2.35 2.58
N LEU A 97 -23.00 2.81 2.65
CA LEU A 97 -22.53 3.92 1.81
C LEU A 97 -22.07 3.39 0.44
N PRO A 98 -22.37 4.09 -0.67
CA PRO A 98 -21.88 3.70 -1.98
C PRO A 98 -20.35 3.76 -2.01
N THR A 99 -19.70 2.71 -2.50
CA THR A 99 -18.25 2.73 -2.74
C THR A 99 -17.93 3.74 -3.84
N THR A 100 -17.00 4.67 -3.56
CA THR A 100 -16.55 5.62 -4.59
C THR A 100 -15.71 4.87 -5.61
N PRO A 101 -16.11 4.81 -6.90
CA PRO A 101 -15.31 4.17 -7.91
C PRO A 101 -14.09 5.05 -8.15
N GLN A 102 -12.92 4.61 -7.68
CA GLN A 102 -11.66 5.24 -8.05
C GLN A 102 -11.41 4.98 -9.54
N PRO A 103 -11.10 6.01 -10.34
CA PRO A 103 -10.74 5.82 -11.73
C PRO A 103 -9.53 4.89 -11.81
N LEU A 104 -9.72 3.75 -12.50
CA LEU A 104 -8.69 2.74 -12.68
C LEU A 104 -7.51 3.35 -13.43
N HIS A 105 -6.36 3.48 -12.77
CA HIS A 105 -5.13 3.79 -13.48
C HIS A 105 -4.72 2.52 -14.23
N ARG A 106 -5.04 2.43 -15.52
CA ARG A 106 -4.55 1.36 -16.39
C ARG A 106 -3.18 1.77 -16.93
N PRO A 107 -2.05 1.32 -16.35
CA PRO A 107 -0.76 1.53 -16.99
C PRO A 107 -0.83 0.91 -18.39
N THR A 108 -0.56 1.70 -19.42
CA THR A 108 -0.51 1.19 -20.79
C THR A 108 0.72 0.29 -20.90
N ALA A 109 0.52 -1.03 -20.82
CA ALA A 109 1.58 -2.01 -21.06
C ALA A 109 1.87 -2.20 -22.56
N MET A 110 1.03 -1.62 -23.42
CA MET A 110 1.22 -1.62 -24.86
C MET A 110 2.10 -0.44 -25.31
N PRO A 111 2.82 -0.61 -26.43
CA PRO A 111 3.49 0.52 -27.09
C PRO A 111 2.50 1.64 -27.43
N GLN A 112 2.93 2.90 -27.29
CA GLN A 112 2.09 4.07 -27.56
C GLN A 112 2.16 4.52 -29.03
N ARG A 113 3.12 4.00 -29.81
CA ARG A 113 3.34 4.38 -31.22
C ARG A 113 3.39 3.14 -32.11
N GLY A 114 2.79 3.21 -33.29
CA GLY A 114 2.76 2.10 -34.25
C GLY A 114 4.16 1.63 -34.69
N GLU A 115 5.13 2.54 -34.84
CA GLU A 115 6.53 2.22 -35.14
C GLU A 115 7.17 1.25 -34.13
N GLN A 116 6.74 1.31 -32.86
CA GLN A 116 7.26 0.41 -31.83
C GLN A 116 6.81 -1.04 -32.05
N LEU A 117 5.74 -1.30 -32.81
CA LEU A 117 5.34 -2.67 -33.15
C LEU A 117 6.35 -3.35 -34.08
N GLN A 118 6.94 -2.60 -35.01
CA GLN A 118 8.00 -3.11 -35.90
C GLN A 118 9.27 -3.42 -35.10
N ASP A 119 9.65 -2.53 -34.18
CA ASP A 119 10.75 -2.78 -33.25
C ASP A 119 10.54 -4.08 -32.44
N ILE A 120 9.30 -4.34 -31.99
CA ILE A 120 8.96 -5.51 -31.16
C ILE A 120 9.04 -6.81 -31.97
N GLU A 121 8.46 -6.85 -33.17
CA GLU A 121 8.55 -8.04 -34.03
C GLU A 121 10.00 -8.34 -34.44
N GLU A 122 10.79 -7.30 -34.71
CA GLU A 122 12.21 -7.48 -34.98
C GLU A 122 12.96 -8.01 -33.75
N ALA A 123 12.72 -7.45 -32.56
CA ALA A 123 13.33 -7.93 -31.31
C ALA A 123 12.98 -9.41 -31.02
N LYS A 124 11.74 -9.83 -31.32
CA LYS A 124 11.29 -11.22 -31.22
C LYS A 124 12.11 -12.13 -32.13
N ALA A 125 12.28 -11.74 -33.39
CA ALA A 125 12.98 -12.54 -34.39
C ALA A 125 14.50 -12.61 -34.10
N LEU A 126 15.11 -11.49 -33.71
CA LEU A 126 16.55 -11.40 -33.40
C LEU A 126 16.99 -12.28 -32.23
N ARG A 127 16.07 -12.62 -31.31
CA ARG A 127 16.39 -13.40 -30.12
C ARG A 127 16.97 -14.78 -30.45
N SER A 128 16.41 -15.47 -31.44
CA SER A 128 16.90 -16.78 -31.89
C SER A 128 18.27 -16.68 -32.58
N GLY A 129 18.44 -15.65 -33.42
CA GLY A 129 19.70 -15.36 -34.11
C GLY A 129 20.84 -15.01 -33.13
N ILE A 130 20.58 -14.20 -32.10
CA ILE A 130 21.58 -13.82 -31.10
C ILE A 130 22.06 -15.03 -30.30
N VAL A 131 21.16 -15.94 -29.92
CA VAL A 131 21.54 -17.18 -29.21
C VAL A 131 22.39 -18.09 -30.10
N THR A 132 22.02 -18.24 -31.37
CA THR A 132 22.75 -19.05 -32.36
C THR A 132 24.15 -18.47 -32.59
N TRP A 133 24.22 -17.18 -32.89
CA TRP A 133 25.47 -16.44 -33.04
C TRP A 133 26.35 -16.54 -31.79
N CYS A 134 25.78 -16.44 -30.58
CA CYS A 134 26.53 -16.57 -29.33
C CYS A 134 27.18 -17.95 -29.17
N ARG A 135 26.51 -19.02 -29.63
CA ARG A 135 27.04 -20.40 -29.55
C ARG A 135 28.12 -20.65 -30.59
N GLU A 136 28.01 -20.07 -31.77
CA GLU A 136 28.91 -20.31 -32.90
C GLU A 136 30.15 -19.39 -32.91
N SER A 137 29.98 -18.12 -32.55
CA SER A 137 31.06 -17.12 -32.63
C SER A 137 32.01 -17.11 -31.44
N GLU A 138 31.65 -17.78 -30.34
CA GLU A 138 32.33 -17.73 -29.04
C GLU A 138 32.65 -16.31 -28.52
N HIS A 139 31.96 -15.27 -29.01
CA HIS A 139 32.24 -13.88 -28.65
C HIS A 139 32.25 -13.69 -27.11
N PRO A 140 33.23 -12.97 -26.54
CA PRO A 140 33.40 -12.86 -25.08
C PRO A 140 32.15 -12.32 -24.37
N ASP A 141 31.46 -11.38 -25.00
CA ASP A 141 30.22 -10.76 -24.51
C ASP A 141 28.93 -11.35 -25.14
N GLY A 142 29.01 -12.45 -25.89
CA GLY A 142 27.83 -13.05 -26.54
C GLY A 142 26.77 -13.51 -25.54
N TRP A 143 27.20 -14.18 -24.46
CA TRP A 143 26.29 -14.62 -23.40
C TRP A 143 25.75 -13.46 -22.55
N LEU A 144 26.53 -12.37 -22.42
CA LEU A 144 26.07 -11.13 -21.78
C LEU A 144 24.93 -10.50 -22.57
N LEU A 145 25.08 -10.37 -23.90
CA LEU A 145 24.01 -9.87 -24.78
C LEU A 145 22.78 -10.78 -24.74
N THR A 146 22.98 -12.10 -24.79
CA THR A 146 21.90 -13.10 -24.72
C THR A 146 21.13 -13.01 -23.41
N LEU A 147 21.83 -12.89 -22.28
CA LEU A 147 21.22 -12.72 -20.96
C LEU A 147 20.44 -11.41 -20.90
N ALA A 148 21.06 -10.29 -21.28
CA ALA A 148 20.43 -8.98 -21.23
C ALA A 148 19.14 -8.93 -22.07
N LEU A 149 19.17 -9.48 -23.28
CA LEU A 149 17.99 -9.59 -24.13
C LEU A 149 16.92 -10.48 -23.50
N SER A 150 17.30 -11.62 -22.92
CA SER A 150 16.37 -12.56 -22.29
C SER A 150 15.70 -11.96 -21.04
N LEU A 151 16.43 -11.17 -20.25
CA LEU A 151 15.88 -10.42 -19.11
C LEU A 151 14.77 -9.44 -19.54
N GLY A 152 14.98 -8.71 -20.65
CA GLY A 152 13.93 -7.86 -21.23
C GLY A 152 12.78 -8.69 -21.81
N ALA A 153 13.10 -9.67 -22.67
CA ALA A 153 12.13 -10.43 -23.45
C ALA A 153 11.25 -11.38 -22.64
N ARG A 154 11.74 -11.86 -21.49
CA ARG A 154 11.02 -12.85 -20.65
C ARG A 154 10.49 -12.24 -19.37
N LEU A 155 11.23 -11.31 -18.75
CA LEU A 155 10.85 -10.73 -17.46
C LEU A 155 10.30 -9.31 -17.58
N GLY A 156 10.29 -8.72 -18.78
CA GLY A 156 9.80 -7.35 -19.00
C GLY A 156 10.70 -6.27 -18.41
N MET A 157 11.96 -6.61 -18.11
CA MET A 157 12.87 -5.65 -17.50
C MET A 157 13.16 -4.45 -18.40
N GLY A 158 13.14 -3.25 -17.83
CA GLY A 158 13.60 -2.05 -18.53
C GLY A 158 15.12 -2.00 -18.61
N GLU A 159 15.67 -1.27 -19.60
CA GLU A 159 17.12 -1.18 -19.83
C GLU A 159 17.92 -0.83 -18.57
N ARG A 160 17.46 0.16 -17.79
CA ARG A 160 18.15 0.55 -16.56
C ARG A 160 18.15 -0.58 -15.54
N VAL A 161 17.03 -1.30 -15.38
CA VAL A 161 16.93 -2.44 -14.46
C VAL A 161 17.86 -3.55 -14.91
N ILE A 162 17.89 -3.88 -16.21
CA ILE A 162 18.82 -4.87 -16.79
C ILE A 162 20.26 -4.49 -16.47
N VAL A 163 20.69 -3.27 -16.83
CA VAL A 163 22.08 -2.83 -16.67
C VAL A 163 22.48 -2.80 -15.20
N SER A 164 21.66 -2.24 -14.31
CA SER A 164 21.99 -2.22 -12.87
C SER A 164 22.01 -3.62 -12.27
N THR A 165 21.09 -4.51 -12.66
CA THR A 165 21.07 -5.92 -12.19
C THR A 165 22.35 -6.64 -12.60
N LEU A 166 22.75 -6.50 -13.87
CA LEU A 166 24.00 -7.08 -14.38
C LEU A 166 25.23 -6.42 -13.72
N ALA A 167 25.20 -5.12 -13.46
CA ALA A 167 26.29 -4.39 -12.81
C ALA A 167 26.59 -4.87 -11.38
N MET A 168 25.55 -5.35 -10.69
CA MET A 168 25.59 -5.86 -9.33
C MET A 168 25.56 -7.38 -9.25
N LEU A 169 25.49 -8.10 -10.37
CA LEU A 169 25.27 -9.55 -10.40
C LEU A 169 26.41 -10.32 -9.73
N ARG A 170 26.11 -10.91 -8.57
CA ARG A 170 27.03 -11.72 -7.76
C ARG A 170 26.70 -13.20 -7.80
N HIS A 171 27.63 -14.03 -7.34
CA HIS A 171 27.43 -15.47 -7.26
C HIS A 171 26.31 -15.86 -6.28
N ASP A 172 26.18 -15.16 -5.14
CA ASP A 172 25.12 -15.37 -4.14
C ASP A 172 23.70 -15.00 -4.61
N MET A 173 23.60 -14.20 -5.68
CA MET A 173 22.34 -13.76 -6.28
C MET A 173 21.73 -14.81 -7.21
N VAL A 174 22.49 -15.87 -7.54
CA VAL A 174 22.06 -16.94 -8.46
C VAL A 174 22.02 -18.27 -7.70
N ALA A 175 20.83 -18.69 -7.25
CA ALA A 175 20.68 -19.95 -6.50
C ALA A 175 20.70 -21.17 -7.43
N GLN A 176 20.82 -22.38 -6.85
CA GLN A 176 20.91 -23.64 -7.62
C GLN A 176 19.60 -23.96 -8.38
N ASP A 177 18.44 -23.56 -7.84
CA ASP A 177 17.11 -23.90 -8.39
C ASP A 177 16.53 -22.85 -9.35
N THR A 178 17.33 -22.32 -10.29
CA THR A 178 16.88 -21.32 -11.28
C THR A 178 16.39 -19.99 -10.68
N TRP A 179 16.79 -19.64 -9.46
CA TRP A 179 16.43 -18.37 -8.84
C TRP A 179 17.46 -17.28 -9.14
N LEU A 180 16.96 -16.10 -9.48
CA LEU A 180 17.72 -14.86 -9.60
C LEU A 180 17.20 -13.85 -8.58
N SER A 181 18.08 -13.38 -7.71
CA SER A 181 17.80 -12.33 -6.74
C SER A 181 18.22 -10.97 -7.30
N ILE A 182 17.27 -10.05 -7.45
CA ILE A 182 17.51 -8.72 -8.02
C ILE A 182 17.42 -7.68 -6.90
N PRO A 183 18.36 -6.73 -6.75
CA PRO A 183 18.23 -5.67 -5.76
C PRO A 183 17.02 -4.80 -6.09
N THR A 184 16.24 -4.39 -5.09
CA THR A 184 15.05 -3.56 -5.33
C THR A 184 15.38 -2.14 -5.77
N GLN A 185 16.65 -1.74 -5.61
CA GLN A 185 17.21 -0.47 -6.04
C GLN A 185 18.64 -0.63 -6.55
N PRO A 186 19.12 0.30 -7.39
CA PRO A 186 20.50 0.29 -7.88
C PRO A 186 21.47 0.82 -6.81
N ILE A 187 21.52 0.16 -5.66
CA ILE A 187 22.35 0.53 -4.50
C ILE A 187 22.99 -0.73 -3.92
N GLU A 188 24.28 -0.66 -3.63
CA GLU A 188 25.04 -1.77 -3.04
C GLU A 188 25.15 -1.63 -1.52
N LEU A 189 24.02 -1.76 -0.81
CA LEU A 189 24.02 -1.80 0.65
C LEU A 189 23.42 -3.12 1.15
N PRO A 190 23.95 -3.69 2.25
CA PRO A 190 23.46 -4.95 2.82
C PRO A 190 21.96 -4.92 3.18
N GLN A 191 21.43 -3.73 3.45
CA GLN A 191 20.06 -3.49 3.89
C GLN A 191 19.06 -3.38 2.72
N VAL A 192 19.51 -3.36 1.47
CA VAL A 192 18.61 -3.21 0.31
C VAL A 192 17.82 -4.49 0.12
N GLY A 193 16.49 -4.35 0.14
CA GLY A 193 15.56 -5.43 -0.16
C GLY A 193 15.90 -6.11 -1.49
N ARG A 194 15.56 -7.40 -1.62
CA ARG A 194 15.78 -8.17 -2.84
C ARG A 194 14.46 -8.66 -3.39
N TYR A 195 14.32 -8.66 -4.70
CA TYR A 195 13.23 -9.29 -5.44
C TYR A 195 13.76 -10.57 -6.10
N ALA A 196 13.43 -11.75 -5.58
CA ALA A 196 13.96 -12.98 -6.15
C ALA A 196 12.92 -13.77 -6.93
N LEU A 197 13.27 -14.09 -8.17
CA LEU A 197 12.38 -14.74 -9.12
C LEU A 197 12.98 -16.06 -9.57
N ARG A 198 12.13 -17.08 -9.73
CA ARG A 198 12.45 -18.23 -10.54
C ARG A 198 12.40 -17.81 -12.00
N VAL A 199 13.54 -17.87 -12.67
CA VAL A 199 13.64 -17.38 -14.06
C VAL A 199 13.35 -18.50 -15.06
N PRO A 200 12.80 -18.18 -16.25
CA PRO A 200 12.57 -19.19 -17.26
C PRO A 200 13.87 -19.76 -17.83
N HIS A 201 13.78 -20.91 -18.51
CA HIS A 201 14.93 -21.72 -18.93
C HIS A 201 15.97 -20.97 -19.78
N ASP A 202 15.50 -20.09 -20.65
CA ASP A 202 16.30 -19.23 -21.52
C ASP A 202 17.19 -18.23 -20.75
N VAL A 203 16.62 -17.55 -19.76
CA VAL A 203 17.36 -16.67 -18.85
C VAL A 203 18.34 -17.50 -18.02
N TRP A 204 17.90 -18.65 -17.50
CA TRP A 204 18.74 -19.54 -16.73
C TRP A 204 19.94 -20.09 -17.52
N GLN A 205 19.73 -20.46 -18.79
CA GLN A 205 20.79 -20.97 -19.65
C GLN A 205 21.92 -19.95 -19.81
N ALA A 206 21.56 -18.68 -20.06
CA ALA A 206 22.54 -17.62 -20.20
C ALA A 206 23.24 -17.28 -18.87
N LEU A 207 22.50 -17.26 -17.75
CA LEU A 207 23.06 -17.09 -16.41
C LEU A 207 24.06 -18.20 -16.07
N ARG A 208 23.71 -19.47 -16.34
CA ARG A 208 24.56 -20.63 -16.09
C ARG A 208 25.85 -20.56 -16.92
N ALA A 209 25.77 -20.13 -18.17
CA ALA A 209 26.94 -19.95 -19.02
C ALA A 209 27.89 -18.86 -18.47
N ILE A 210 27.36 -17.72 -18.03
CA ILE A 210 28.14 -16.65 -17.39
C ILE A 210 28.77 -17.15 -16.08
N ARG A 211 27.97 -17.78 -15.20
CA ARG A 211 28.43 -18.27 -13.90
C ARG A 211 29.56 -19.30 -14.03
N ARG A 212 29.50 -20.20 -15.01
CA ARG A 212 30.58 -21.18 -15.28
C ARG A 212 31.89 -20.55 -15.74
N ARG A 213 31.84 -19.34 -16.32
CA ARG A 213 33.02 -18.60 -16.80
C ARG A 213 33.60 -17.66 -15.73
N ALA A 214 32.96 -17.52 -14.58
CA ALA A 214 33.45 -16.68 -13.50
C ALA A 214 34.74 -17.25 -12.91
N ARG A 215 35.71 -16.38 -12.62
CA ARG A 215 37.05 -16.79 -12.11
C ARG A 215 37.02 -17.31 -10.68
N SER A 216 36.09 -16.79 -9.86
CA SER A 216 35.92 -17.17 -8.46
C SER A 216 34.49 -17.61 -8.21
N GLN A 217 34.32 -18.60 -7.34
CA GLN A 217 33.03 -19.07 -6.84
C GLN A 217 32.67 -18.47 -5.48
N ALA A 218 33.48 -17.54 -4.95
CA ALA A 218 33.17 -16.89 -3.70
C ALA A 218 31.83 -16.13 -3.81
N PRO A 219 30.96 -16.18 -2.77
CA PRO A 219 29.59 -15.64 -2.84
C PRO A 219 29.51 -14.18 -3.32
N ASP A 220 30.41 -13.33 -2.85
CA ASP A 220 30.41 -11.89 -3.15
C ASP A 220 31.04 -11.52 -4.51
N THR A 221 31.52 -12.50 -5.27
CA THR A 221 32.19 -12.27 -6.56
C THR A 221 31.22 -11.70 -7.58
N LEU A 222 31.53 -10.53 -8.16
CA LEU A 222 30.81 -9.98 -9.30
C LEU A 222 31.09 -10.81 -10.56
N LEU A 223 30.05 -11.36 -11.19
CA LEU A 223 30.19 -12.33 -12.28
C LEU A 223 30.67 -11.73 -13.60
N LEU A 224 30.53 -10.41 -13.78
CA LEU A 224 30.79 -9.72 -15.05
C LEU A 224 32.00 -8.79 -15.04
N PHE A 225 32.73 -8.69 -13.92
CA PHE A 225 33.83 -7.75 -13.74
C PHE A 225 35.05 -8.44 -13.15
N SER A 226 36.23 -7.94 -13.51
CA SER A 226 37.47 -8.26 -12.78
C SER A 226 37.46 -7.63 -11.39
N GLU A 227 38.32 -8.12 -10.48
CA GLU A 227 38.45 -7.57 -9.13
C GLU A 227 38.76 -6.06 -9.13
N GLN A 228 39.62 -5.61 -10.05
CA GLN A 228 39.93 -4.17 -10.19
C GLN A 228 38.73 -3.35 -10.68
N GLU A 229 37.89 -3.91 -11.55
CA GLU A 229 36.68 -3.25 -12.02
C GLU A 229 35.56 -3.27 -10.98
N ALA A 230 35.53 -4.29 -10.12
CA ALA A 230 34.59 -4.43 -9.01
C ALA A 230 34.72 -3.26 -8.00
N LEU A 231 35.94 -2.73 -7.81
CA LEU A 231 36.21 -1.57 -6.96
C LEU A 231 35.63 -0.26 -7.52
N LYS A 232 35.22 -0.22 -8.79
CA LYS A 232 34.67 1.00 -9.39
C LYS A 232 33.24 1.26 -8.87
N PRO A 233 32.86 2.54 -8.67
CA PRO A 233 31.49 2.91 -8.34
C PRO A 233 30.47 2.32 -9.31
N LEU A 234 29.28 1.97 -8.81
CA LEU A 234 28.21 1.33 -9.60
C LEU A 234 27.94 2.09 -10.91
N ALA A 235 27.83 3.41 -10.88
CA ALA A 235 27.60 4.24 -12.08
C ALA A 235 28.66 4.02 -13.19
N LYS A 236 29.94 3.82 -12.82
CA LYS A 236 31.01 3.53 -13.78
C LYS A 236 30.89 2.11 -14.34
N ARG A 237 30.51 1.13 -13.51
CA ARG A 237 30.24 -0.25 -13.95
C ARG A 237 29.05 -0.33 -14.90
N GLU A 238 27.97 0.41 -14.61
CA GLU A 238 26.81 0.50 -15.50
C GLU A 238 27.18 1.11 -16.86
N ALA A 239 27.97 2.19 -16.88
CA ALA A 239 28.45 2.80 -18.12
C ALA A 239 29.30 1.82 -18.95
N ALA A 240 30.21 1.08 -18.29
CA ALA A 240 31.02 0.05 -18.94
C ALA A 240 30.16 -1.08 -19.52
N LEU A 241 29.12 -1.53 -18.82
CA LEU A 241 28.20 -2.56 -19.33
C LEU A 241 27.41 -2.09 -20.54
N ARG A 242 26.92 -0.85 -20.55
CA ARG A 242 26.25 -0.27 -21.73
C ARG A 242 27.17 -0.29 -22.95
N GLN A 243 28.44 0.09 -22.75
CA GLN A 243 29.43 0.06 -23.82
C GLN A 243 29.69 -1.36 -24.34
N ARG A 244 29.82 -2.35 -23.44
CA ARG A 244 30.00 -3.77 -23.81
C ARG A 244 28.80 -4.32 -24.58
N LEU A 245 27.58 -4.04 -24.12
CA LEU A 245 26.34 -4.46 -24.78
C LEU A 245 26.19 -3.85 -26.17
N ASN A 246 26.48 -2.55 -26.32
CA ASN A 246 26.49 -1.90 -27.64
C ASN A 246 27.52 -2.55 -28.59
N LYS A 247 28.76 -2.75 -28.13
CA LYS A 247 29.81 -3.39 -28.94
C LYS A 247 29.46 -4.83 -29.33
N ALA A 248 28.91 -5.62 -28.41
CA ALA A 248 28.47 -6.99 -28.69
C ALA A 248 27.34 -7.01 -29.74
N PHE A 249 26.40 -6.07 -29.65
CA PHE A 249 25.31 -5.97 -30.61
C PHE A 249 25.79 -5.49 -32.00
N GLU A 250 26.74 -4.55 -32.06
CA GLU A 250 27.40 -4.17 -33.32
C GLU A 250 28.16 -5.36 -33.95
N ALA A 251 28.80 -6.20 -33.13
CA ALA A 251 29.47 -7.41 -33.60
C ALA A 251 28.47 -8.41 -34.19
N TYR A 252 27.33 -8.63 -33.53
CA TYR A 252 26.23 -9.43 -34.06
C TYR A 252 25.73 -8.86 -35.40
N GLN A 253 25.49 -7.56 -35.49
CA GLN A 253 25.04 -6.91 -36.73
C GLN A 253 26.03 -7.11 -37.89
N LYS A 254 27.33 -7.03 -37.62
CA LYS A 254 28.39 -7.29 -38.62
C LYS A 254 28.38 -8.75 -39.07
N ALA A 255 28.18 -9.70 -38.15
CA ALA A 255 28.06 -11.11 -38.48
C ALA A 255 26.80 -11.38 -39.32
N ALA A 256 25.66 -10.80 -38.92
CA ALA A 256 24.38 -10.98 -39.62
C ALA A 256 24.35 -10.41 -41.04
N ARG A 257 25.19 -9.42 -41.35
CA ARG A 257 25.37 -8.93 -42.73
C ARG A 257 26.19 -9.86 -43.61
N ARG A 258 26.98 -10.75 -43.01
CA ARG A 258 27.86 -11.70 -43.71
C ARG A 258 27.23 -13.08 -43.85
N ASP A 259 26.41 -13.47 -42.86
CA ASP A 259 25.74 -14.75 -42.81
C ASP A 259 24.24 -14.62 -43.10
N VAL A 260 23.79 -15.27 -44.17
CA VAL A 260 22.39 -15.26 -44.61
C VAL A 260 21.46 -15.97 -43.60
N ALA A 261 22.00 -16.86 -42.76
CA ALA A 261 21.22 -17.55 -41.72
C ALA A 261 20.86 -16.64 -40.53
N LEU A 262 21.57 -15.52 -40.34
CA LEU A 262 21.35 -14.58 -39.25
C LEU A 262 20.50 -13.39 -39.70
N LEU A 263 19.53 -13.01 -38.88
CA LEU A 263 18.67 -11.87 -39.18
C LEU A 263 19.43 -10.54 -38.99
N THR A 264 19.52 -9.75 -40.07
CA THR A 264 20.06 -8.38 -40.02
C THR A 264 19.01 -7.39 -39.46
N PRO A 265 19.29 -6.70 -38.34
CA PRO A 265 18.40 -5.66 -37.81
C PRO A 265 18.25 -4.47 -38.76
N ARG A 266 17.03 -4.00 -38.97
CA ARG A 266 16.65 -2.81 -39.75
C ARG A 266 16.15 -1.68 -38.85
N HIS A 267 15.39 -2.01 -37.81
CA HIS A 267 14.72 -1.04 -36.94
C HIS A 267 15.47 -0.82 -35.61
N CYS A 268 15.80 -1.89 -34.91
CA CYS A 268 16.59 -1.91 -33.68
C CYS A 268 18.08 -1.78 -34.01
N GLN A 269 18.53 -0.57 -34.35
CA GLN A 269 19.93 -0.32 -34.73
C GLN A 269 20.91 -0.26 -33.55
N THR A 270 20.41 -0.07 -32.33
CA THR A 270 21.22 -0.01 -31.11
C THR A 270 20.73 -1.01 -30.07
N TRP A 271 21.62 -1.41 -29.15
CA TRP A 271 21.21 -2.24 -28.01
C TRP A 271 20.09 -1.57 -27.20
N TYR A 272 20.15 -0.25 -27.02
CA TYR A 272 19.11 0.48 -26.30
C TYR A 272 17.73 0.34 -26.96
N ALA A 273 17.66 0.48 -28.29
CA ALA A 273 16.42 0.28 -29.04
C ALA A 273 15.91 -1.16 -28.91
N LEU A 274 16.81 -2.14 -29.04
CA LEU A 274 16.49 -3.56 -28.87
C LEU A 274 15.94 -3.86 -27.47
N ALA A 275 16.61 -3.41 -26.40
CA ALA A 275 16.19 -3.62 -25.02
C ALA A 275 14.83 -2.95 -24.73
N ARG A 276 14.60 -1.75 -25.26
CA ARG A 276 13.33 -1.02 -25.14
C ARG A 276 12.17 -1.74 -25.83
N ALA A 277 12.43 -2.40 -26.95
CA ALA A 277 11.44 -3.19 -27.68
C ALA A 277 11.18 -4.54 -26.99
N ALA A 278 12.25 -5.24 -26.61
CA ALA A 278 12.19 -6.56 -25.99
C ALA A 278 11.34 -6.59 -24.72
N ARG A 279 11.32 -5.51 -23.92
CA ARG A 279 10.52 -5.42 -22.69
C ARG A 279 9.01 -5.65 -22.88
N TYR A 280 8.49 -5.46 -24.10
CA TYR A 280 7.08 -5.66 -24.40
C TYR A 280 6.76 -7.11 -24.77
N LEU A 281 7.75 -7.93 -25.13
CA LEU A 281 7.55 -9.31 -25.57
C LEU A 281 6.78 -10.19 -24.57
N PRO A 282 6.92 -10.05 -23.23
CA PRO A 282 6.10 -10.81 -22.29
C PRO A 282 4.60 -10.56 -22.49
N VAL A 283 4.18 -9.33 -22.79
CA VAL A 283 2.77 -8.99 -23.06
C VAL A 283 2.27 -9.73 -24.30
N PHE A 284 3.07 -9.77 -25.37
CA PHE A 284 2.76 -10.52 -26.59
C PHE A 284 2.84 -12.04 -26.39
N ALA A 285 3.54 -12.50 -25.35
CA ALA A 285 3.55 -13.88 -24.89
C ALA A 285 2.40 -14.19 -23.91
N LYS A 286 1.37 -13.33 -23.84
CA LYS A 286 0.19 -13.46 -22.97
C LYS A 286 0.47 -13.39 -21.47
N VAL A 287 1.65 -12.90 -21.06
CA VAL A 287 1.89 -12.54 -19.65
C VAL A 287 1.00 -11.33 -19.31
N PRO A 288 0.21 -11.36 -18.23
CA PRO A 288 -0.68 -10.25 -17.95
C PRO A 288 0.10 -8.93 -17.77
N PRO A 289 -0.44 -7.80 -18.27
CA PRO A 289 0.22 -6.49 -18.27
C PRO A 289 0.89 -6.07 -16.96
N LEU A 290 0.27 -6.38 -15.83
CA LEU A 290 0.82 -6.08 -14.52
C LEU A 290 2.18 -6.74 -14.32
N TRP A 291 2.25 -8.06 -14.49
CA TRP A 291 3.45 -8.86 -14.30
C TRP A 291 4.54 -8.51 -15.31
N ALA A 292 4.15 -8.29 -16.56
CA ALA A 292 5.07 -7.85 -17.61
C ALA A 292 5.72 -6.48 -17.35
N THR A 293 5.13 -5.65 -16.49
CA THR A 293 5.63 -4.28 -16.25
C THR A 293 6.28 -4.08 -14.87
N LEU A 294 6.15 -5.03 -13.93
CA LEU A 294 6.70 -4.93 -12.57
C LEU A 294 8.20 -4.61 -12.52
N LEU A 295 8.97 -5.10 -13.50
CA LEU A 295 10.43 -4.93 -13.54
C LEU A 295 10.89 -3.83 -14.51
N THR A 296 9.97 -2.99 -14.99
CA THR A 296 10.31 -1.96 -15.99
C THR A 296 11.21 -0.87 -15.42
N ARG A 297 11.02 -0.49 -14.14
CA ARG A 297 11.69 0.65 -13.52
C ARG A 297 11.88 0.40 -12.02
N TYR A 298 12.93 1.00 -11.46
CA TYR A 298 13.11 1.10 -10.01
C TYR A 298 12.13 2.10 -9.38
N PRO A 299 11.75 1.92 -8.09
CA PRO A 299 12.06 0.75 -7.27
C PRO A 299 11.30 -0.50 -7.70
N LEU A 300 11.88 -1.68 -7.42
CA LEU A 300 11.17 -2.96 -7.61
C LEU A 300 10.45 -3.36 -6.31
N PRO A 301 9.41 -4.22 -6.38
CA PRO A 301 8.78 -4.77 -5.19
C PRO A 301 9.77 -5.51 -4.31
N THR A 302 9.59 -5.46 -3.00
CA THR A 302 10.47 -6.19 -2.07
C THR A 302 9.93 -7.59 -1.83
N SER A 303 10.77 -8.63 -1.90
CA SER A 303 10.35 -10.00 -1.54
C SER A 303 10.65 -10.31 -0.09
N THR A 304 9.88 -11.23 0.48
CA THR A 304 10.27 -11.82 1.75
C THR A 304 11.55 -12.65 1.61
N THR A 305 12.35 -12.69 2.66
CA THR A 305 13.49 -13.61 2.82
C THR A 305 13.03 -15.04 3.16
N ARG A 306 11.82 -15.21 3.71
CA ARG A 306 11.29 -16.53 4.10
C ARG A 306 11.01 -17.44 2.92
N THR A 307 11.24 -18.74 3.13
CA THR A 307 10.91 -19.81 2.20
C THR A 307 9.44 -20.18 2.32
N LEU A 308 8.60 -19.63 1.44
CA LEU A 308 7.15 -19.93 1.42
C LEU A 308 6.78 -21.07 0.46
N LEU A 309 7.76 -21.59 -0.31
CA LEU A 309 7.62 -22.75 -1.19
C LEU A 309 8.27 -23.98 -0.52
N GLY A 310 7.70 -25.16 -0.71
CA GLY A 310 8.16 -26.41 -0.07
C GLY A 310 9.58 -26.86 -0.46
N THR A 311 10.15 -26.31 -1.52
CA THR A 311 11.57 -26.46 -1.89
C THR A 311 12.33 -25.23 -1.41
N SER A 312 13.22 -25.41 -0.42
CA SER A 312 13.97 -24.31 0.20
C SER A 312 14.76 -23.49 -0.83
N ARG A 313 14.57 -22.16 -0.79
CA ARG A 313 15.23 -21.14 -1.65
C ARG A 313 16.73 -20.98 -1.35
N ARG A 314 17.15 -21.36 -0.14
CA ARG A 314 18.53 -21.41 0.36
C ARG A 314 18.54 -22.44 1.51
N GLN A 315 19.26 -23.56 1.36
CA GLN A 315 19.42 -24.52 2.46
C GLN A 315 20.14 -23.92 3.69
N ASP A 316 20.75 -22.74 3.54
CA ASP A 316 21.68 -22.14 4.52
C ASP A 316 21.19 -20.84 5.19
N GLU A 317 19.99 -20.34 4.93
CA GLU A 317 19.47 -19.23 5.76
C GLU A 317 18.85 -19.83 7.03
N PRO A 318 19.45 -19.62 8.21
CA PRO A 318 18.81 -20.04 9.45
C PRO A 318 17.46 -19.35 9.50
N ASP A 319 16.42 -20.14 9.70
CA ASP A 319 15.10 -19.63 10.04
C ASP A 319 15.23 -19.00 11.43
N THR A 320 15.71 -17.75 11.47
CA THR A 320 16.10 -17.02 12.67
C THR A 320 14.94 -16.82 13.63
N LEU A 321 13.71 -17.06 13.16
CA LEU A 321 12.49 -17.07 13.95
C LEU A 321 12.17 -18.43 14.59
N ASN A 322 12.68 -19.54 14.04
CA ASN A 322 12.54 -20.86 14.67
C ASN A 322 13.51 -21.08 15.84
N ALA A 323 14.50 -20.21 16.04
CA ALA A 323 15.52 -20.36 17.08
C ALA A 323 15.02 -20.03 18.49
N THR A 324 13.84 -19.41 18.65
CA THR A 324 13.29 -19.07 19.96
C THR A 324 11.85 -19.57 20.11
N ARG A 325 11.66 -20.90 20.08
CA ARG A 325 10.46 -21.51 20.66
C ARG A 325 10.54 -21.38 22.19
N VAL A 326 10.13 -20.22 22.72
CA VAL A 326 9.99 -20.02 24.16
C VAL A 326 8.72 -20.76 24.61
N LYS A 327 8.90 -21.81 25.43
CA LYS A 327 7.84 -22.57 26.13
C LYS A 327 7.32 -21.83 27.38
N MET A 328 7.16 -20.51 27.36
CA MET A 328 6.66 -19.76 28.53
C MET A 328 5.30 -19.13 28.25
N PRO A 329 4.42 -19.03 29.26
CA PRO A 329 3.17 -18.29 29.10
C PRO A 329 3.49 -16.84 28.73
N VAL A 330 2.78 -16.31 27.72
CA VAL A 330 2.87 -14.90 27.35
C VAL A 330 2.35 -14.08 28.52
N VAL A 331 3.25 -13.37 29.21
CA VAL A 331 2.87 -12.44 30.28
C VAL A 331 2.33 -11.19 29.62
N VAL A 332 1.06 -10.90 29.89
CA VAL A 332 0.33 -9.81 29.27
C VAL A 332 0.06 -8.73 30.32
N GLN A 333 0.46 -7.49 30.03
CA GLN A 333 0.11 -6.32 30.82
C GLN A 333 -1.04 -5.57 30.13
N ALA A 334 -1.95 -4.98 30.91
CA ALA A 334 -2.97 -4.11 30.35
C ALA A 334 -2.33 -2.84 29.77
N PRO A 335 -2.91 -2.22 28.72
CA PRO A 335 -2.45 -0.93 28.24
C PRO A 335 -2.47 0.11 29.37
N GLU A 336 -1.56 1.08 29.30
CA GLU A 336 -1.60 2.25 30.18
C GLU A 336 -2.99 2.93 30.11
N ALA A 337 -3.40 3.58 31.20
CA ALA A 337 -4.71 4.22 31.33
C ALA A 337 -4.88 5.50 30.47
N LEU A 338 -4.19 5.57 29.33
CA LEU A 338 -4.34 6.62 28.34
C LEU A 338 -5.56 6.29 27.46
N THR A 339 -6.68 6.95 27.77
CA THR A 339 -7.95 6.75 27.07
C THR A 339 -8.41 7.99 26.28
N ARG A 340 -9.46 7.80 25.48
CA ARG A 340 -10.22 8.83 24.76
C ARG A 340 -11.67 8.38 24.58
N GLU A 341 -12.54 9.30 24.19
CA GLU A 341 -13.95 8.98 23.90
C GLU A 341 -14.08 7.94 22.77
N ALA A 342 -15.06 7.03 22.90
CA ALA A 342 -15.33 6.01 21.90
C ALA A 342 -15.70 6.62 20.53
N GLY A 343 -15.27 5.98 19.43
CA GLY A 343 -15.59 6.43 18.07
C GLY A 343 -14.91 7.73 17.64
N SER A 344 -14.11 8.36 18.53
CA SER A 344 -13.30 9.52 18.16
C SER A 344 -12.16 9.09 17.24
N TRP A 345 -12.27 9.51 15.97
CA TRP A 345 -11.13 9.49 15.05
C TRP A 345 -10.19 10.65 15.40
N GLU A 346 -8.88 10.44 15.25
CA GLU A 346 -7.86 11.47 15.37
C GLU A 346 -8.16 12.62 14.37
N ARG A 347 -8.88 13.62 14.88
CA ARG A 347 -9.33 14.90 14.29
C ARG A 347 -10.35 14.83 13.14
N GLN A 348 -11.46 15.54 13.32
CA GLN A 348 -12.41 15.84 12.26
C GLN A 348 -11.84 16.91 11.33
N GLU A 349 -11.40 16.51 10.12
CA GLU A 349 -11.18 17.43 8.98
C GLU A 349 -12.43 18.28 8.67
N ALA A 350 -13.62 17.86 9.11
CA ALA A 350 -14.89 18.54 8.88
C ALA A 350 -14.94 19.98 9.43
N SER A 351 -14.02 20.38 10.32
CA SER A 351 -13.89 21.75 10.82
C SER A 351 -13.00 22.65 9.96
N LEU A 352 -12.24 22.09 9.02
CA LEU A 352 -11.30 22.82 8.18
C LEU A 352 -11.97 23.37 6.90
N PRO A 353 -11.61 24.58 6.43
CA PRO A 353 -12.06 25.11 5.13
C PRO A 353 -11.65 24.19 3.96
N GLU A 354 -12.46 24.10 2.89
CA GLU A 354 -12.15 23.24 1.73
C GLU A 354 -10.78 23.50 1.06
N ASP A 355 -10.24 24.72 1.22
CA ASP A 355 -8.97 25.16 0.64
C ASP A 355 -7.83 25.29 1.68
N TRP A 356 -7.97 24.67 2.85
CA TRP A 356 -7.02 24.77 3.97
C TRP A 356 -5.56 24.52 3.57
N SER A 357 -5.29 23.53 2.70
CA SER A 357 -3.92 23.21 2.25
C SER A 357 -3.29 24.35 1.43
N ARG A 358 -4.10 25.05 0.64
CA ARG A 358 -3.67 26.26 -0.10
C ARG A 358 -3.46 27.44 0.85
N GLN A 359 -4.32 27.59 1.86
CA GLN A 359 -4.16 28.63 2.87
C GLN A 359 -2.83 28.45 3.63
N LEU A 360 -2.50 27.23 4.03
CA LEU A 360 -1.20 26.91 4.65
C LEU A 360 -0.02 27.28 3.76
N LYS A 361 -0.08 26.92 2.46
CA LYS A 361 0.95 27.32 1.49
C LYS A 361 1.10 28.84 1.37
N ASN A 362 -0.02 29.55 1.36
CA ASN A 362 -0.03 31.01 1.30
C ASN A 362 0.56 31.63 2.56
N ILE A 363 0.29 31.07 3.73
CA ILE A 363 0.89 31.50 5.01
C ILE A 363 2.42 31.39 4.96
N ILE A 364 2.97 30.26 4.48
CA ILE A 364 4.42 30.08 4.32
C ILE A 364 5.00 31.17 3.40
N ASN A 365 4.38 31.40 2.25
CA ASN A 365 4.85 32.41 1.28
C ASN A 365 4.75 33.84 1.83
N GLN A 366 3.67 34.17 2.55
CA GLN A 366 3.49 35.48 3.19
C GLN A 366 4.51 35.71 4.30
N CYS A 367 4.78 34.69 5.12
CA CYS A 367 5.82 34.73 6.14
C CYS A 367 7.18 35.01 5.50
N LEU A 368 7.52 34.28 4.44
CA LEU A 368 8.79 34.48 3.75
C LEU A 368 8.89 35.89 3.15
N ASN A 369 7.83 36.38 2.49
CA ASN A 369 7.86 37.72 1.91
C ASN A 369 7.97 38.81 2.98
N ALA A 370 7.29 38.66 4.13
CA ALA A 370 7.40 39.58 5.25
C ALA A 370 8.83 39.65 5.81
N VAL A 371 9.49 38.49 6.00
CA VAL A 371 10.90 38.47 6.43
C VAL A 371 11.81 39.18 5.42
N LEU A 372 11.57 39.02 4.12
CA LEU A 372 12.36 39.69 3.08
C LEU A 372 12.15 41.21 3.05
N SER A 373 10.91 41.67 3.24
CA SER A 373 10.56 43.09 3.13
C SER A 373 10.86 43.87 4.41
N GLU A 374 10.67 43.25 5.57
CA GLU A 374 10.72 43.93 6.88
C GLU A 374 12.10 43.78 7.56
N VAL A 375 12.93 42.80 7.17
CA VAL A 375 14.20 42.51 7.83
C VAL A 375 15.41 42.73 6.91
N GLY A 376 16.35 43.57 7.36
CA GLY A 376 17.64 43.75 6.68
C GLY A 376 18.58 42.55 6.81
N THR A 377 19.50 42.40 5.85
CA THR A 377 20.58 41.39 5.93
C THR A 377 21.80 41.92 6.70
N PRO A 378 22.57 41.07 7.41
CA PRO A 378 22.37 39.63 7.64
C PRO A 378 21.36 39.35 8.77
N TYR A 379 20.56 38.29 8.61
CA TYR A 379 19.49 37.90 9.56
C TYR A 379 20.00 37.38 10.91
N SER A 380 21.29 37.06 11.01
CA SER A 380 21.92 36.57 12.24
C SER A 380 22.25 37.66 13.27
N LYS A 381 22.09 38.95 12.92
CA LYS A 381 22.28 40.07 13.87
C LYS A 381 21.19 40.03 14.94
N ALA A 382 21.54 40.28 16.21
CA ALA A 382 20.60 40.17 17.33
C ALA A 382 19.31 41.02 17.16
N SER A 383 19.42 42.23 16.60
CA SER A 383 18.25 43.08 16.29
C SER A 383 17.37 42.47 15.19
N HIS A 384 17.97 41.93 14.14
CA HIS A 384 17.26 41.27 13.05
C HIS A 384 16.66 39.93 13.50
N ARG A 385 17.32 39.17 14.38
CA ARG A 385 16.80 37.91 14.93
C ARG A 385 15.46 38.11 15.66
N ARG A 386 15.38 39.13 16.51
CA ARG A 386 14.12 39.49 17.21
C ARG A 386 13.01 39.85 16.23
N GLU A 387 13.37 40.51 15.13
CA GLU A 387 12.42 40.87 14.09
C GLU A 387 11.89 39.64 13.33
N VAL A 388 12.80 38.73 12.93
CA VAL A 388 12.43 37.47 12.29
C VAL A 388 11.57 36.63 13.24
N GLU A 389 11.95 36.50 14.51
CA GLU A 389 11.18 35.79 15.54
C GLU A 389 9.75 36.34 15.66
N ARG A 390 9.61 37.68 15.73
CA ARG A 390 8.30 38.33 15.79
C ARG A 390 7.43 38.01 14.57
N ILE A 391 8.02 38.00 13.37
CA ILE A 391 7.31 37.66 12.14
C ILE A 391 6.90 36.17 12.16
N ILE A 392 7.82 35.27 12.52
CA ILE A 392 7.57 33.83 12.61
C ILE A 392 6.43 33.53 13.59
N VAL A 393 6.49 34.07 14.81
CA VAL A 393 5.45 33.90 15.85
C VAL A 393 4.09 34.43 15.38
N ARG A 394 4.06 35.54 14.63
CA ARG A 394 2.81 36.07 14.06
C ARG A 394 2.16 35.07 13.10
N TYR A 395 2.94 34.48 12.18
CA TYR A 395 2.41 33.53 11.21
C TYR A 395 2.14 32.15 11.82
N GLN A 396 2.91 31.72 12.81
CA GLN A 396 2.62 30.53 13.63
C GLN A 396 1.24 30.62 14.29
N ARG A 397 0.88 31.78 14.86
CA ARG A 397 -0.48 31.99 15.39
C ARG A 397 -1.57 31.83 14.33
N HIS A 398 -1.30 32.21 13.07
CA HIS A 398 -2.25 31.98 11.98
C HIS A 398 -2.38 30.50 11.66
N VAL A 399 -1.26 29.76 11.63
CA VAL A 399 -1.25 28.30 11.45
C VAL A 399 -2.00 27.61 12.58
N THR A 400 -1.73 27.95 13.84
CA THR A 400 -2.40 27.36 15.00
C THR A 400 -3.88 27.68 15.04
N ARG A 401 -4.32 28.86 14.58
CA ARG A 401 -5.77 29.14 14.42
C ARG A 401 -6.43 28.25 13.38
N LEU A 402 -5.72 27.92 12.29
CA LEU A 402 -6.24 27.07 11.23
C LEU A 402 -6.20 25.58 11.62
N THR A 403 -5.12 25.12 12.27
CA THR A 403 -4.86 23.70 12.56
C THR A 403 -5.23 23.28 13.99
N SER A 404 -5.49 24.24 14.88
CA SER A 404 -5.73 24.05 16.31
C SER A 404 -4.59 23.38 17.10
N THR A 405 -3.37 23.36 16.55
CA THR A 405 -2.18 22.83 17.24
C THR A 405 -0.94 23.69 16.96
N ASP A 406 0.05 23.61 17.84
CA ASP A 406 1.39 24.15 17.69
C ASP A 406 2.39 23.13 17.12
N THR A 407 2.00 21.85 17.01
CA THR A 407 2.86 20.78 16.47
C THR A 407 2.54 20.40 15.02
N SER A 408 1.79 21.23 14.30
CA SER A 408 1.55 21.00 12.87
C SER A 408 2.86 21.11 12.05
N TYR A 409 2.91 20.38 10.94
CA TYR A 409 4.06 20.36 10.02
C TYR A 409 4.47 21.77 9.57
N VAL A 410 3.47 22.60 9.26
CA VAL A 410 3.71 23.96 8.80
C VAL A 410 4.19 24.86 9.93
N HIS A 411 3.71 24.66 11.17
CA HIS A 411 4.21 25.39 12.33
C HIS A 411 5.71 25.12 12.51
N LEU A 412 6.10 23.85 12.49
CA LEU A 412 7.50 23.42 12.64
C LEU A 412 8.38 23.81 11.45
N LEU A 413 7.82 23.87 10.23
CA LEU A 413 8.54 24.43 9.07
C LEU A 413 8.89 25.90 9.26
N LEU A 414 8.05 26.69 9.95
CA LEU A 414 8.36 28.08 10.28
C LEU A 414 9.45 28.16 11.35
N ASP A 415 9.43 27.29 12.37
CA ASP A 415 10.54 27.19 13.35
C ASP A 415 11.85 26.83 12.66
N TRP A 416 11.80 25.90 11.71
CA TRP A 416 12.98 25.52 10.95
C TRP A 416 13.50 26.65 10.06
N ALA A 417 12.60 27.47 9.50
CA ALA A 417 12.99 28.66 8.75
C ALA A 417 13.71 29.68 9.64
N TYR A 418 13.26 29.85 10.89
CA TYR A 418 13.94 30.66 11.88
C TYR A 418 15.34 30.11 12.17
N ASP A 419 15.48 28.82 12.47
CA ASP A 419 16.78 28.18 12.74
C ASP A 419 17.75 28.37 11.56
N LEU A 420 17.30 28.10 10.34
CA LEU A 420 18.12 28.26 9.12
C LEU A 420 18.59 29.71 8.90
N LEU A 421 17.75 30.71 9.18
CA LEU A 421 18.10 32.12 8.94
C LEU A 421 18.92 32.73 10.07
N CYS A 422 18.60 32.39 11.31
CA CYS A 422 19.09 33.08 12.49
C CYS A 422 20.21 32.32 13.20
N CYS A 423 20.13 30.99 13.27
CA CYS A 423 21.08 30.15 14.00
C CYS A 423 22.19 29.61 13.08
N GLN A 424 21.84 29.20 11.85
CA GLN A 424 22.80 28.66 10.89
C GLN A 424 23.50 29.75 10.06
N LYS A 425 24.72 30.13 10.45
CA LYS A 425 25.47 31.26 9.86
C LYS A 425 25.80 31.13 8.35
N SER A 426 25.66 29.95 7.75
CA SER A 426 26.06 29.68 6.35
C SER A 426 24.91 29.75 5.34
N VAL A 427 23.64 29.80 5.78
CA VAL A 427 22.49 29.65 4.89
C VAL A 427 21.96 31.01 4.43
N LYS A 428 21.84 31.19 3.11
CA LYS A 428 21.33 32.43 2.51
C LYS A 428 19.80 32.40 2.38
N TRP A 429 19.17 33.58 2.35
CA TRP A 429 17.72 33.73 2.10
C TRP A 429 17.19 32.90 0.93
N LYS A 430 17.86 32.99 -0.22
CA LYS A 430 17.47 32.24 -1.44
C LYS A 430 17.44 30.73 -1.19
N THR A 431 18.34 30.22 -0.37
CA THR A 431 18.40 28.80 0.02
C THR A 431 17.21 28.43 0.90
N VAL A 432 16.89 29.24 1.93
CA VAL A 432 15.73 29.01 2.81
C VAL A 432 14.42 29.03 2.02
N ARG A 433 14.23 30.03 1.14
CA ARG A 433 13.07 30.09 0.25
C ARG A 433 12.96 28.85 -0.65
N THR A 434 14.08 28.37 -1.18
CA THR A 434 14.12 27.15 -2.01
C THR A 434 13.74 25.93 -1.19
N TYR A 435 14.26 25.81 0.04
CA TYR A 435 13.96 24.69 0.92
C TYR A 435 12.49 24.65 1.31
N LEU A 436 11.94 25.74 1.82
CA LEU A 436 10.53 25.81 2.22
C LEU A 436 9.60 25.60 1.02
N SER A 437 9.92 26.12 -0.15
CA SER A 437 9.13 25.88 -1.38
C SER A 437 9.06 24.39 -1.75
N ARG A 438 10.18 23.66 -1.62
CA ARG A 438 10.24 22.20 -1.87
C ARG A 438 9.44 21.42 -0.82
N LEU A 439 9.58 21.76 0.46
CA LEU A 439 8.87 21.09 1.56
C LEU A 439 7.39 21.46 1.69
N SER A 440 6.95 22.53 1.02
CA SER A 440 5.55 22.98 0.93
C SER A 440 4.93 22.68 -0.45
N HIS A 441 5.38 21.61 -1.10
CA HIS A 441 4.75 21.11 -2.31
C HIS A 441 3.30 20.68 -2.00
N MET A 442 2.36 20.94 -2.93
CA MET A 442 0.93 20.68 -2.67
C MET A 442 0.66 19.20 -2.39
N SER A 443 1.41 18.28 -3.02
CA SER A 443 1.26 16.85 -2.76
C SER A 443 1.54 16.47 -1.30
N ILE A 444 2.41 17.20 -0.59
CA ILE A 444 2.63 17.03 0.84
C ILE A 444 1.53 17.75 1.61
N LEU A 445 1.22 19.00 1.24
CA LEU A 445 0.27 19.83 1.97
C LEU A 445 -1.19 19.34 1.89
N ASP A 446 -1.53 18.54 0.89
CA ASP A 446 -2.84 17.91 0.76
C ASP A 446 -2.95 16.63 1.62
N ASN A 447 -1.86 16.18 2.26
CA ASN A 447 -1.92 15.08 3.21
C ASN A 447 -2.44 15.60 4.57
N PRO A 448 -3.57 15.09 5.08
CA PRO A 448 -4.12 15.55 6.37
C PRO A 448 -3.23 15.24 7.57
N ASP A 449 -2.33 14.24 7.47
CA ASP A 449 -1.42 13.91 8.57
C ASP A 449 -0.52 15.10 8.95
N ILE A 450 -0.29 16.06 8.05
CA ILE A 450 0.55 17.24 8.33
C ILE A 450 -0.03 18.15 9.42
N LEU A 451 -1.30 17.96 9.79
CA LEU A 451 -1.97 18.76 10.79
C LEU A 451 -1.37 18.58 12.18
N ASP A 452 -0.74 17.43 12.49
CA ASP A 452 -0.01 17.24 13.74
C ASP A 452 1.14 16.21 13.63
N LEU A 453 2.37 16.63 13.91
CA LEU A 453 3.53 15.74 13.88
C LEU A 453 3.65 14.82 15.08
N GLN A 454 3.00 15.10 16.21
CA GLN A 454 2.99 14.19 17.36
C GLN A 454 2.27 12.88 17.04
N GLU A 455 1.32 12.94 16.10
CA GLU A 455 0.51 11.79 15.72
C GLU A 455 1.18 10.94 14.63
N TRP A 456 2.37 11.33 14.15
CA TRP A 456 3.05 10.64 13.08
C TRP A 456 3.63 9.30 13.55
N ASP A 457 3.49 8.31 12.69
CA ASP A 457 4.08 6.99 12.80
C ASP A 457 4.96 6.72 11.56
N ASP A 458 5.63 5.56 11.54
CA ASP A 458 6.41 5.11 10.38
C ASP A 458 5.56 5.07 9.10
N ASP A 459 4.25 4.83 9.23
CA ASP A 459 3.31 4.78 8.11
C ASP A 459 3.10 6.17 7.51
N THR A 460 2.96 7.21 8.33
CA THR A 460 2.84 8.59 7.85
C THR A 460 4.12 9.03 7.11
N ILE A 461 5.29 8.71 7.66
CA ILE A 461 6.58 8.98 7.01
C ILE A 461 6.65 8.28 5.65
N GLU A 462 6.26 7.01 5.61
CA GLU A 462 6.23 6.22 4.37
C GLU A 462 5.20 6.80 3.37
N ASP A 463 3.97 7.10 3.77
CA ASP A 463 2.94 7.66 2.90
C ASP A 463 3.39 8.99 2.26
N ILE A 464 4.10 9.84 3.00
CA ILE A 464 4.69 11.09 2.47
C ILE A 464 5.81 10.79 1.47
N GLN A 465 6.71 9.84 1.76
CA GLN A 465 7.74 9.41 0.82
C GLN A 465 7.14 8.88 -0.47
N LEU A 466 6.12 8.02 -0.37
CA LEU A 466 5.44 7.43 -1.52
C LEU A 466 4.71 8.48 -2.34
N THR A 467 4.06 9.44 -1.69
CA THR A 467 3.39 10.55 -2.36
C THR A 467 4.37 11.37 -3.21
N LEU A 468 5.57 11.60 -2.71
CA LEU A 468 6.63 12.29 -3.46
C LEU A 468 7.23 11.43 -4.58
N LEU A 469 7.44 10.14 -4.35
CA LEU A 469 7.97 9.23 -5.37
C LEU A 469 7.02 9.10 -6.56
N HIS A 470 5.71 9.12 -6.33
CA HIS A 470 4.68 9.00 -7.37
C HIS A 470 4.28 10.33 -8.01
N GLU A 471 4.84 11.46 -7.57
CA GLU A 471 4.55 12.76 -8.18
C GLU A 471 5.22 12.89 -9.56
N ASN A 472 4.42 12.68 -10.60
CA ASN A 472 4.86 12.70 -12.00
C ASN A 472 5.29 14.10 -12.47
N ARG A 473 4.89 15.18 -11.78
CA ARG A 473 5.27 16.56 -12.13
C ARG A 473 6.70 16.90 -11.72
N LEU A 474 7.31 16.13 -10.83
CA LEU A 474 8.67 16.38 -10.35
C LEU A 474 9.68 15.53 -11.13
N GLU A 475 10.73 16.18 -11.63
CA GLU A 475 11.87 15.47 -12.21
C GLU A 475 12.56 14.58 -11.16
N ALA A 476 13.21 13.50 -11.61
CA ALA A 476 13.85 12.53 -10.72
C ALA A 476 14.91 13.18 -9.79
N SER A 477 15.69 14.12 -10.29
CA SER A 477 16.67 14.88 -9.50
C SER A 477 16.00 15.71 -8.41
N THR A 478 14.91 16.41 -8.76
CA THR A 478 14.15 17.26 -7.83
C THR A 478 13.48 16.44 -6.72
N ARG A 479 13.02 15.21 -7.03
CA ARG A 479 12.46 14.29 -6.04
C ARG A 479 13.51 13.85 -5.02
N ALA A 480 14.67 13.36 -5.48
CA ALA A 480 15.77 12.94 -4.59
C ALA A 480 16.24 14.10 -3.68
N ASP A 481 16.39 15.29 -4.27
CA ASP A 481 16.69 16.53 -3.55
C ASP A 481 15.66 16.87 -2.46
N THR A 482 14.37 16.67 -2.75
CA THR A 482 13.27 16.96 -1.82
C THR A 482 13.23 15.94 -0.68
N LEU A 483 13.47 14.65 -0.96
CA LEU A 483 13.58 13.61 0.07
C LEU A 483 14.77 13.86 1.01
N MET A 484 15.92 14.24 0.47
CA MET A 484 17.09 14.62 1.28
C MET A 484 16.78 15.84 2.17
N LEU A 485 15.98 16.77 1.67
CA LEU A 485 15.58 17.94 2.43
C LEU A 485 14.58 17.61 3.54
N LEU A 486 13.61 16.74 3.27
CA LEU A 486 12.68 16.22 4.28
C LEU A 486 13.42 15.57 5.44
N ARG A 487 14.47 14.79 5.14
CA ARG A 487 15.31 14.20 6.19
C ARG A 487 15.92 15.26 7.11
N ARG A 488 16.47 16.34 6.55
CA ARG A 488 17.07 17.42 7.35
C ARG A 488 16.03 18.10 8.23
N PHE A 489 14.82 18.26 7.72
CA PHE A 489 13.70 18.80 8.48
C PHE A 489 13.22 17.86 9.59
N PHE A 490 13.11 16.55 9.33
CA PHE A 490 12.74 15.59 10.36
C PHE A 490 13.80 15.44 11.44
N ALA A 491 15.08 15.50 11.10
CA ALA A 491 16.16 15.52 12.09
C ALA A 491 16.02 16.73 13.03
N PHE A 492 15.68 17.91 12.51
CA PHE A 492 15.36 19.09 13.31
C PHE A 492 14.15 18.85 14.22
N CYS A 493 13.09 18.19 13.74
CA CYS A 493 11.94 17.84 14.58
C CYS A 493 12.32 16.86 15.70
N THR A 494 13.20 15.89 15.43
CA THR A 494 13.73 14.95 16.44
C THR A 494 14.56 15.64 17.52
N GLU A 495 15.32 16.67 17.17
CA GLU A 495 16.03 17.50 18.17
C GLU A 495 15.05 18.25 19.11
N LEU A 496 13.80 18.48 18.67
CA LEU A 496 12.73 19.05 19.47
C LEU A 496 11.92 18.00 20.25
N GLY A 497 12.34 16.73 20.24
CA GLY A 497 11.63 15.62 20.89
C GLY A 497 10.40 15.11 20.15
N LEU A 498 10.21 15.52 18.88
CA LEU A 498 9.13 15.03 18.02
C LEU A 498 9.66 13.95 17.07
N LEU A 499 8.83 12.97 16.70
CA LEU A 499 9.25 11.85 15.83
C LEU A 499 10.33 10.93 16.44
N GLU A 500 10.47 10.92 17.78
CA GLU A 500 11.40 10.02 18.46
C GLU A 500 11.06 8.55 18.20
N GLY A 501 12.07 7.74 17.87
CA GLY A 501 11.90 6.31 17.59
C GLY A 501 11.32 5.99 16.20
N LEU A 502 10.99 6.99 15.38
CA LEU A 502 10.56 6.77 13.99
C LEU A 502 11.75 6.57 13.05
N HIS A 503 11.54 5.79 12.00
CA HIS A 503 12.54 5.50 11.00
C HIS A 503 12.56 6.58 9.91
N LEU A 504 13.52 7.50 10.04
CA LEU A 504 13.68 8.60 9.08
C LEU A 504 14.35 8.14 7.76
N PRO A 505 14.03 8.78 6.61
CA PRO A 505 14.69 8.50 5.34
C PRO A 505 16.22 8.61 5.45
N GLN A 506 16.96 7.64 4.94
CA GLN A 506 18.43 7.64 4.97
C GLN A 506 19.04 8.37 3.76
N ALA A 507 20.19 9.04 3.91
CA ALA A 507 20.84 9.72 2.78
C ALA A 507 21.37 8.71 1.76
N ASN A 508 21.22 9.05 0.47
CA ASN A 508 21.64 8.23 -0.68
C ASN A 508 20.88 6.91 -0.85
N ILE A 509 19.78 6.75 -0.11
CA ILE A 509 18.92 5.58 -0.12
C ILE A 509 17.51 6.10 -0.39
N ASP A 510 17.13 6.20 -1.67
CA ASP A 510 15.76 6.52 -2.10
C ASP A 510 14.79 5.36 -1.82
N VAL A 511 15.05 4.56 -0.77
CA VAL A 511 14.30 3.34 -0.50
C VAL A 511 13.27 3.59 0.61
N PRO A 512 11.96 3.44 0.33
CA PRO A 512 10.93 3.57 1.36
C PRO A 512 11.04 2.47 2.41
N MET A 513 10.57 2.76 3.63
CA MET A 513 10.72 1.92 4.82
C MET A 513 10.19 0.48 4.66
N SER A 514 9.11 0.27 3.90
CA SER A 514 8.62 -1.06 3.52
C SER A 514 9.68 -2.01 2.96
N THR A 515 10.71 -1.47 2.32
CA THR A 515 11.78 -2.29 1.74
C THR A 515 12.76 -2.87 2.77
N LEU A 516 12.78 -2.29 3.98
CA LEU A 516 13.53 -2.82 5.13
C LEU A 516 12.70 -3.87 5.89
N ARG A 517 11.36 -3.77 5.82
CA ARG A 517 10.39 -4.75 6.36
C ARG A 517 10.31 -6.00 5.46
N THR A 518 11.39 -6.77 5.38
CA THR A 518 11.50 -7.99 4.54
C THR A 518 10.99 -9.27 5.22
N GLU A 519 10.77 -9.23 6.53
CA GLU A 519 10.31 -10.37 7.32
C GLU A 519 8.78 -10.34 7.42
N ILE A 520 8.09 -11.21 6.66
CA ILE A 520 6.63 -11.39 6.81
C ILE A 520 6.37 -12.51 7.83
N ILE A 521 5.41 -12.27 8.71
CA ILE A 521 4.79 -13.26 9.58
C ILE A 521 4.17 -14.38 8.73
N SER A 522 4.43 -15.64 9.10
CA SER A 522 3.80 -16.78 8.43
C SER A 522 2.40 -17.01 9.01
N PRO A 523 1.45 -17.55 8.21
CA PRO A 523 0.12 -17.93 8.71
C PRO A 523 0.20 -18.82 9.97
N ARG A 524 1.14 -19.77 9.94
CA ARG A 524 1.42 -20.68 11.06
C ARG A 524 1.90 -19.96 12.32
N ASP A 525 2.80 -18.98 12.21
CA ASP A 525 3.30 -18.25 13.39
C ASP A 525 2.17 -17.43 14.02
N ALA A 526 1.34 -16.79 13.19
CA ALA A 526 0.17 -16.06 13.66
C ALA A 526 -0.85 -17.00 14.32
N GLU A 527 -1.11 -18.18 13.75
CA GLU A 527 -1.99 -19.19 14.33
C GLU A 527 -1.47 -19.71 15.67
N LEU A 528 -0.16 -19.96 15.79
CA LEU A 528 0.47 -20.39 17.03
C LEU A 528 0.33 -19.33 18.13
N LEU A 529 0.61 -18.06 17.83
CA LEU A 529 0.44 -16.97 18.79
C LEU A 529 -1.04 -16.76 19.15
N TRP A 530 -1.94 -16.85 18.18
CA TRP A 530 -3.39 -16.83 18.41
C TRP A 530 -3.80 -17.91 19.40
N LYS A 531 -3.40 -19.17 19.17
CA LYS A 531 -3.68 -20.28 20.05
C LYS A 531 -3.10 -20.07 21.44
N GLN A 532 -1.90 -19.52 21.56
CA GLN A 532 -1.29 -19.22 22.87
C GLN A 532 -2.05 -18.15 23.66
N LEU A 533 -2.50 -17.08 23.00
CA LEU A 533 -3.25 -15.99 23.64
C LEU A 533 -4.70 -16.38 23.97
N THR A 534 -5.25 -17.36 23.28
CA THR A 534 -6.63 -17.83 23.50
C THR A 534 -6.70 -19.11 24.36
N TYR A 535 -5.57 -19.81 24.55
CA TYR A 535 -5.50 -21.02 25.38
C TYR A 535 -5.85 -20.72 26.84
N ALA A 536 -6.91 -21.35 27.33
CA ALA A 536 -7.48 -21.14 28.67
C ALA A 536 -7.89 -19.67 28.98
N GLY A 537 -8.09 -18.86 27.94
CA GLY A 537 -8.48 -17.46 28.09
C GLY A 537 -9.89 -17.31 28.66
N VAL A 538 -10.03 -16.54 29.73
CA VAL A 538 -11.33 -16.13 30.27
C VAL A 538 -11.92 -15.05 29.36
N THR A 539 -13.22 -15.14 29.05
CA THR A 539 -13.93 -14.10 28.29
C THR A 539 -13.78 -12.73 28.96
N GLY A 540 -13.41 -11.71 28.18
CA GLY A 540 -13.12 -10.36 28.66
C GLY A 540 -11.72 -10.16 29.23
N SER A 541 -10.83 -11.16 29.14
CA SER A 541 -9.43 -11.03 29.57
C SER A 541 -8.58 -10.18 28.62
N THR A 542 -7.50 -9.62 29.16
CA THR A 542 -6.52 -8.87 28.36
C THR A 542 -5.84 -9.74 27.30
N GLN A 543 -5.69 -11.05 27.53
CA GLN A 543 -5.15 -11.99 26.55
C GLN A 543 -6.09 -12.13 25.34
N GLN A 544 -7.39 -12.30 25.56
CA GLN A 544 -8.39 -12.31 24.49
C GLN A 544 -8.37 -10.99 23.71
N MET A 545 -8.24 -9.86 24.41
CA MET A 545 -8.12 -8.54 23.79
C MET A 545 -6.95 -8.48 22.80
N TYR A 546 -5.74 -8.87 23.22
CA TYR A 546 -4.58 -8.85 22.32
C TYR A 546 -4.66 -9.88 21.20
N ALA A 547 -5.26 -11.05 21.44
CA ALA A 547 -5.52 -12.03 20.38
C ALA A 547 -6.37 -11.39 19.27
N LEU A 548 -7.46 -10.71 19.64
CA LEU A 548 -8.34 -10.02 18.70
C LEU A 548 -7.66 -8.85 18.01
N ILE A 549 -6.91 -8.02 18.73
CA ILE A 549 -6.14 -6.92 18.13
C ILE A 549 -5.15 -7.46 17.09
N MET A 550 -4.45 -8.56 17.39
CA MET A 550 -3.57 -9.23 16.43
C MET A 550 -4.34 -9.75 15.22
N ALA A 551 -5.47 -10.44 15.42
CA ALA A 551 -6.30 -10.97 14.33
C ALA A 551 -6.85 -9.87 13.40
N LEU A 552 -7.24 -8.73 13.97
CA LEU A 552 -7.65 -7.55 13.18
C LEU A 552 -6.49 -6.99 12.35
N GLY A 553 -5.26 -7.03 12.86
CA GLY A 553 -4.06 -6.66 12.12
C GLY A 553 -3.73 -7.66 11.00
N CYS A 554 -3.64 -8.95 11.31
CA CYS A 554 -3.11 -9.97 10.38
C CYS A 554 -4.12 -10.54 9.39
N TYR A 555 -5.42 -10.60 9.75
CA TYR A 555 -6.48 -11.02 8.83
C TYR A 555 -7.23 -9.84 8.24
N GLY A 556 -7.54 -8.83 9.07
CA GLY A 556 -8.27 -7.65 8.65
C GLY A 556 -7.40 -6.62 7.90
N GLY A 557 -6.08 -6.63 8.10
CA GLY A 557 -5.18 -5.62 7.54
C GLY A 557 -5.40 -4.22 8.13
N LEU A 558 -5.98 -4.11 9.33
CA LEU A 558 -6.24 -2.81 9.96
C LEU A 558 -4.93 -2.17 10.46
N ARG A 559 -4.86 -0.84 10.39
CA ARG A 559 -3.84 -0.05 11.11
C ARG A 559 -4.15 -0.03 12.60
N ILE A 560 -3.14 0.21 13.43
CA ILE A 560 -3.34 0.29 14.88
C ILE A 560 -4.31 1.40 15.28
N SER A 561 -4.25 2.55 14.58
CA SER A 561 -5.18 3.66 14.79
C SER A 561 -6.62 3.31 14.39
N GLU A 562 -6.80 2.49 13.34
CA GLU A 562 -8.12 1.98 12.95
C GLU A 562 -8.65 1.05 14.04
N VAL A 563 -7.82 0.12 14.54
CA VAL A 563 -8.18 -0.78 15.64
C VAL A 563 -8.57 0.01 16.90
N ALA A 564 -7.79 1.04 17.26
CA ALA A 564 -8.04 1.90 18.42
C ALA A 564 -9.30 2.77 18.29
N SER A 565 -9.87 2.91 17.08
CA SER A 565 -11.04 3.77 16.82
C SER A 565 -12.34 2.96 16.69
N LEU A 566 -12.26 1.63 16.62
CA LEU A 566 -13.44 0.78 16.45
C LEU A 566 -14.37 0.85 17.67
N THR A 567 -15.66 0.92 17.39
CA THR A 567 -16.76 0.84 18.35
C THR A 567 -17.51 -0.48 18.20
N LEU A 568 -18.39 -0.82 19.14
CA LEU A 568 -19.24 -2.00 18.99
C LEU A 568 -20.20 -1.89 17.79
N GLN A 569 -20.61 -0.67 17.40
CA GLN A 569 -21.45 -0.46 16.22
C GLN A 569 -20.72 -0.78 14.91
N ASP A 570 -19.39 -0.71 14.90
CA ASP A 570 -18.59 -0.95 13.70
C ASP A 570 -18.43 -2.43 13.38
N ILE A 571 -18.86 -3.34 14.27
CA ILE A 571 -18.83 -4.78 14.04
C ILE A 571 -20.25 -5.29 13.79
N GLN A 572 -20.49 -5.81 12.59
CA GLN A 572 -21.78 -6.37 12.18
C GLN A 572 -21.63 -7.89 12.05
N ILE A 573 -22.33 -8.63 12.91
CA ILE A 573 -22.40 -10.09 12.86
C ILE A 573 -23.81 -10.49 12.43
N GLU A 574 -23.93 -11.18 11.30
CA GLU A 574 -25.18 -11.55 10.65
C GLU A 574 -25.13 -13.03 10.24
N PRO A 575 -26.26 -13.72 10.01
CA PRO A 575 -26.26 -15.06 9.41
C PRO A 575 -25.64 -15.03 7.99
N TRP A 576 -24.72 -15.94 7.68
CA TRP A 576 -24.06 -16.01 6.37
C TRP A 576 -24.90 -16.82 5.38
N VAL A 577 -25.13 -16.25 4.20
CA VAL A 577 -25.75 -16.93 3.06
C VAL A 577 -24.73 -16.92 1.92
N THR A 578 -24.31 -18.09 1.47
CA THR A 578 -23.47 -18.23 0.28
C THR A 578 -24.23 -17.73 -0.94
N PHE A 579 -23.67 -16.73 -1.63
CA PHE A 579 -24.18 -16.27 -2.92
C PHE A 579 -23.83 -17.33 -3.97
N SER A 580 -24.83 -18.09 -4.44
CA SER A 580 -24.68 -18.90 -5.65
C SER A 580 -25.04 -18.04 -6.87
N ASP A 581 -24.28 -18.19 -7.95
CA ASP A 581 -24.39 -17.44 -9.21
C ASP A 581 -25.72 -17.65 -9.98
N ASP A 582 -26.68 -18.41 -9.44
CA ASP A 582 -27.98 -18.71 -10.07
C ASP A 582 -29.04 -17.59 -9.93
N PHE A 583 -28.61 -16.33 -9.85
CA PHE A 583 -29.52 -15.16 -9.76
C PHE A 583 -30.30 -14.86 -11.05
N MET A 584 -30.18 -15.69 -12.10
CA MET A 584 -30.98 -15.63 -13.33
C MET A 584 -32.01 -16.77 -13.45
N SER A 585 -32.15 -17.63 -12.44
CA SER A 585 -33.26 -18.58 -12.35
C SER A 585 -34.35 -18.00 -11.46
N GLU A 586 -35.48 -17.57 -12.04
CA GLU A 586 -36.69 -17.13 -11.31
C GLU A 586 -37.38 -18.27 -10.52
N ALA A 587 -36.68 -19.36 -10.20
CA ALA A 587 -37.23 -20.49 -9.47
C ALA A 587 -36.23 -21.01 -8.44
N THR A 588 -36.28 -20.47 -7.21
CA THR A 588 -36.31 -21.22 -5.93
C THR A 588 -36.08 -20.26 -4.74
N PRO A 589 -37.07 -20.06 -3.84
CA PRO A 589 -36.89 -19.27 -2.61
C PRO A 589 -36.23 -20.06 -1.45
N ASP A 590 -35.85 -21.32 -1.66
CA ASP A 590 -35.53 -22.27 -0.57
C ASP A 590 -34.05 -22.68 -0.53
N ILE A 591 -33.11 -21.72 -0.50
CA ILE A 591 -31.77 -22.01 0.01
C ILE A 591 -31.77 -21.66 1.50
N ALA A 592 -32.01 -22.66 2.34
CA ALA A 592 -31.85 -22.54 3.78
C ALA A 592 -30.42 -22.02 4.08
N PRO A 593 -30.24 -21.02 4.96
CA PRO A 593 -28.90 -20.62 5.40
C PRO A 593 -28.19 -21.86 5.94
N MET A 594 -26.92 -22.06 5.56
CA MET A 594 -26.12 -23.11 6.19
C MET A 594 -26.17 -22.89 7.71
N GLU A 595 -26.77 -23.83 8.43
CA GLU A 595 -26.89 -23.76 9.89
C GLU A 595 -25.50 -23.55 10.50
N GLY A 596 -25.32 -22.41 11.19
CA GLY A 596 -24.14 -22.13 12.00
C GLY A 596 -23.05 -21.24 11.38
N THR A 597 -23.13 -20.83 10.10
CA THR A 597 -22.15 -19.85 9.56
C THR A 597 -22.60 -18.41 9.77
N THR A 598 -21.79 -17.62 10.47
CA THR A 598 -22.02 -16.18 10.71
C THR A 598 -21.08 -15.32 9.86
N ALA A 599 -21.65 -14.36 9.14
CA ALA A 599 -20.94 -13.28 8.48
C ALA A 599 -20.47 -12.27 9.52
N CYS A 600 -19.19 -11.92 9.53
CA CYS A 600 -18.67 -10.83 10.36
C CYS A 600 -18.06 -9.76 9.46
N TRP A 601 -18.59 -8.54 9.57
CA TRP A 601 -18.12 -7.37 8.83
C TRP A 601 -17.59 -6.32 9.79
N ILE A 602 -16.46 -5.72 9.44
CA ILE A 602 -15.91 -4.57 10.15
C ILE A 602 -16.09 -3.33 9.29
N ILE A 603 -16.73 -2.31 9.84
CA ILE A 603 -17.00 -1.04 9.18
C ILE A 603 -15.93 -0.04 9.60
N VAL A 604 -15.01 0.25 8.70
CA VAL A 604 -14.07 1.35 8.89
C VAL A 604 -14.74 2.61 8.37
N LYS A 605 -15.34 3.39 9.28
CA LYS A 605 -16.11 4.62 8.96
C LYS A 605 -15.22 5.82 8.61
N GLY A 606 -13.96 5.79 9.01
CA GLY A 606 -13.00 6.87 8.83
C GLY A 606 -11.58 6.35 8.79
N GLY A 607 -10.63 7.24 8.51
CA GLY A 607 -9.20 6.96 8.48
C GLY A 607 -8.49 8.11 7.78
N LYS A 608 -7.16 8.01 7.62
CA LYS A 608 -6.29 9.08 7.10
C LYS A 608 -6.71 9.69 5.75
N THR A 609 -7.60 9.04 4.98
CA THR A 609 -8.16 9.61 3.74
C THR A 609 -9.61 9.16 3.53
N PRO A 610 -10.41 9.83 2.68
CA PRO A 610 -11.74 9.33 2.29
C PRO A 610 -11.72 7.92 1.67
N ALA A 611 -10.57 7.47 1.14
CA ALA A 611 -10.38 6.11 0.63
C ALA A 611 -10.18 5.05 1.73
N ALA A 612 -9.96 5.46 2.98
CA ALA A 612 -9.87 4.55 4.12
C ALA A 612 -11.23 3.93 4.50
N ARG A 613 -12.33 4.57 4.09
CA ARG A 613 -13.68 4.08 4.34
C ARG A 613 -13.92 2.78 3.59
N ARG A 614 -14.12 1.70 4.33
CA ARG A 614 -14.25 0.36 3.74
C ARG A 614 -14.94 -0.61 4.68
N ARG A 615 -15.45 -1.69 4.09
CA ARG A 615 -16.07 -2.81 4.79
C ARG A 615 -15.16 -4.03 4.65
N ILE A 616 -14.81 -4.66 5.76
CA ILE A 616 -13.85 -5.76 5.80
C ILE A 616 -14.59 -7.08 6.11
N PRO A 617 -14.55 -8.09 5.22
CA PRO A 617 -15.21 -9.39 5.39
C PRO A 617 -14.37 -10.32 6.28
N LEU A 618 -14.36 -10.10 7.61
CA LEU A 618 -13.51 -10.89 8.51
C LEU A 618 -13.79 -12.42 8.42
N HIS A 619 -15.04 -12.81 8.18
CA HIS A 619 -15.46 -14.21 7.98
C HIS A 619 -14.81 -14.91 6.77
N VAL A 620 -14.47 -14.17 5.73
CA VAL A 620 -13.76 -14.69 4.54
C VAL A 620 -12.24 -14.69 4.77
N LEU A 621 -11.75 -13.69 5.51
CA LEU A 621 -10.33 -13.41 5.63
C LEU A 621 -9.63 -14.17 6.77
N ALA A 622 -10.33 -14.39 7.88
CA ALA A 622 -9.79 -15.02 9.09
C ALA A 622 -10.08 -16.52 9.16
N CYS A 623 -9.41 -17.19 10.09
CA CYS A 623 -9.77 -18.56 10.51
C CYS A 623 -11.13 -18.58 11.22
N ARG A 624 -11.85 -19.69 11.15
CA ARG A 624 -13.24 -19.79 11.67
C ARG A 624 -13.35 -19.52 13.17
N ASP A 625 -12.33 -19.87 13.95
CA ASP A 625 -12.31 -19.67 15.40
C ASP A 625 -12.30 -18.19 15.84
N VAL A 626 -11.94 -17.27 14.94
CA VAL A 626 -11.83 -15.84 15.27
C VAL A 626 -13.18 -15.20 15.55
N ILE A 627 -14.22 -15.57 14.79
CA ILE A 627 -15.54 -14.91 14.91
C ILE A 627 -16.25 -15.23 16.22
N PRO A 628 -16.34 -16.49 16.67
CA PRO A 628 -16.92 -16.81 17.97
C PRO A 628 -16.23 -16.04 19.11
N ILE A 629 -14.89 -15.99 19.11
CA ILE A 629 -14.11 -15.29 20.13
C ILE A 629 -14.34 -13.77 20.09
N LEU A 630 -14.49 -13.18 18.91
CA LEU A 630 -14.85 -11.77 18.75
C LEU A 630 -16.27 -11.48 19.24
N ASN A 631 -17.22 -12.36 18.92
CA ASN A 631 -18.59 -12.23 19.38
C ASN A 631 -18.66 -12.27 20.92
N ASP A 632 -17.99 -13.23 21.55
CA ASP A 632 -17.95 -13.34 23.02
C ASP A 632 -17.36 -12.08 23.68
N TRP A 633 -16.31 -11.52 23.08
CA TRP A 633 -15.74 -10.25 23.52
C TRP A 633 -16.73 -9.07 23.41
N ILE A 634 -17.45 -8.96 22.28
CA ILE A 634 -18.48 -7.93 22.07
C ILE A 634 -19.59 -8.05 23.09
N GLN A 635 -20.09 -9.27 23.34
CA GLN A 635 -21.13 -9.50 24.34
C GLN A 635 -20.66 -9.10 25.75
N GLU A 636 -19.42 -9.42 26.10
CA GLU A 636 -18.84 -9.03 27.39
C GLU A 636 -18.66 -7.50 27.51
N ARG A 637 -18.15 -6.83 26.47
CA ARG A 637 -18.08 -5.36 26.44
C ARG A 637 -19.47 -4.72 26.56
N ARG A 638 -20.48 -5.28 25.89
CA ARG A 638 -21.86 -4.82 25.99
C ARG A 638 -22.43 -5.00 27.40
N ARG A 639 -22.13 -6.11 28.07
CA ARG A 639 -22.54 -6.36 29.46
C ARG A 639 -21.89 -5.39 30.45
N GLN A 640 -20.65 -5.00 30.21
CA GLN A 640 -19.93 -4.02 31.03
C GLN A 640 -20.50 -2.59 30.91
N CYS A 641 -21.09 -2.25 29.77
CA CYS A 641 -21.64 -0.91 29.48
C CYS A 641 -23.11 -0.98 29.00
N PRO A 642 -24.07 -1.53 29.79
CA PRO A 642 -25.39 -1.90 29.30
C PRO A 642 -26.28 -0.71 28.91
N LYS A 643 -26.03 0.47 29.51
CA LYS A 643 -26.82 1.70 29.31
C LYS A 643 -26.25 2.63 28.24
N VAL A 644 -25.06 2.35 27.73
CA VAL A 644 -24.37 3.21 26.76
C VAL A 644 -24.77 2.78 25.33
N PRO A 645 -25.03 3.70 24.39
CA PRO A 645 -25.21 3.37 22.97
C PRO A 645 -24.00 2.62 22.37
N LEU A 646 -24.20 1.77 21.35
CA LEU A 646 -23.13 0.90 20.80
C LEU A 646 -22.02 1.67 20.09
N ASP A 647 -22.36 2.80 19.48
CA ASP A 647 -21.44 3.77 18.86
C ASP A 647 -20.57 4.49 19.89
N ASN A 648 -21.03 4.56 21.14
CA ASN A 648 -20.31 5.16 22.25
C ASN A 648 -19.63 4.12 23.15
N ILE A 649 -19.50 2.86 22.71
CA ILE A 649 -18.71 1.84 23.41
C ILE A 649 -17.55 1.44 22.51
N ALA A 650 -16.33 1.75 22.94
CA ALA A 650 -15.13 1.31 22.24
C ALA A 650 -15.01 -0.21 22.26
N LEU A 651 -14.60 -0.78 21.13
CA LEU A 651 -14.31 -2.21 21.01
C LEU A 651 -13.17 -2.60 21.95
N PHE A 652 -12.14 -1.77 22.05
CA PHE A 652 -11.00 -1.96 22.95
C PHE A 652 -10.85 -0.77 23.89
N GLY A 653 -11.02 -1.03 25.18
CA GLY A 653 -11.02 -0.01 26.22
C GLY A 653 -10.94 -0.62 27.62
N PRO A 654 -10.76 0.20 28.68
CA PRO A 654 -10.72 -0.29 30.04
C PRO A 654 -12.01 -1.01 30.44
N ARG A 655 -11.85 -1.99 31.33
CA ARG A 655 -12.98 -2.79 31.82
C ARG A 655 -14.00 -1.89 32.53
N GLY A 656 -15.28 -2.04 32.18
CA GLY A 656 -16.36 -1.24 32.76
C GLY A 656 -16.42 0.22 32.30
N GLN A 657 -15.54 0.65 31.40
CA GLN A 657 -15.55 2.00 30.84
C GLN A 657 -15.87 1.98 29.34
N PRO A 658 -16.68 2.93 28.84
CA PRO A 658 -17.00 3.02 27.41
C PRO A 658 -15.83 3.51 26.56
N ASP A 659 -14.88 4.23 27.15
CA ASP A 659 -13.75 4.88 26.49
C ASP A 659 -12.84 3.91 25.72
N ALA A 660 -12.20 4.42 24.67
CA ALA A 660 -11.20 3.71 23.88
C ALA A 660 -9.80 3.90 24.47
N TYR A 661 -8.96 2.87 24.40
CA TYR A 661 -7.52 3.07 24.58
C TYR A 661 -6.95 3.90 23.43
N ARG A 662 -5.99 4.78 23.71
CA ARG A 662 -5.25 5.50 22.66
C ARG A 662 -4.32 4.56 21.89
N LYS A 663 -3.99 4.92 20.64
CA LYS A 663 -3.13 4.10 19.78
C LYS A 663 -1.75 3.85 20.41
N GLU A 664 -1.21 4.83 21.13
CA GLU A 664 0.11 4.74 21.78
C GLU A 664 0.09 3.68 22.89
N ALA A 665 -0.96 3.67 23.71
CA ALA A 665 -1.11 2.70 24.79
C ALA A 665 -1.29 1.27 24.27
N ILE A 666 -2.10 1.08 23.22
CA ILE A 666 -2.24 -0.23 22.57
C ILE A 666 -0.91 -0.66 21.95
N GLY A 667 -0.24 0.25 21.22
CA GLY A 667 1.01 0.00 20.50
C GLY A 667 2.14 -0.41 21.43
N GLN A 668 2.36 0.34 22.50
CA GLN A 668 3.39 0.03 23.50
C GLN A 668 3.15 -1.31 24.19
N ALA A 669 1.88 -1.64 24.48
CA ALA A 669 1.56 -2.85 25.21
C ALA A 669 1.56 -4.11 24.33
N ILE A 670 1.20 -4.01 23.05
CA ILE A 670 1.22 -5.17 22.13
C ILE A 670 2.61 -5.45 21.54
N LEU A 671 3.46 -4.43 21.42
CA LEU A 671 4.77 -4.57 20.77
C LEU A 671 5.69 -5.64 21.40
N PRO A 672 5.80 -5.76 22.74
CA PRO A 672 6.56 -6.84 23.36
C PRO A 672 6.02 -8.23 23.00
N ILE A 673 4.69 -8.40 23.00
CA ILE A 673 4.03 -9.66 22.66
C ILE A 673 4.37 -10.09 21.22
N LEU A 674 4.29 -9.14 20.27
CA LEU A 674 4.64 -9.40 18.87
C LEU A 674 6.13 -9.71 18.71
N LYS A 675 7.01 -8.97 19.40
CA LYS A 675 8.46 -9.18 19.29
C LYS A 675 8.91 -10.52 19.87
N ASP A 676 8.33 -10.92 21.00
CA ASP A 676 8.64 -12.17 21.67
C ASP A 676 8.03 -13.38 20.95
N GLY A 677 6.80 -13.23 20.41
CA GLY A 677 6.09 -14.31 19.74
C GLY A 677 6.41 -14.49 18.25
N LEU A 678 6.68 -13.40 17.51
CA LEU A 678 6.79 -13.39 16.05
C LEU A 678 8.14 -12.88 15.53
N GLY A 679 8.97 -12.26 16.38
CA GLY A 679 10.32 -11.83 16.02
C GLY A 679 10.67 -10.38 16.33
N LYS A 680 11.95 -10.10 16.61
CA LYS A 680 12.42 -8.78 17.06
C LYS A 680 12.19 -7.62 16.08
N ARG A 681 12.04 -7.92 14.78
CA ARG A 681 11.81 -6.93 13.71
C ARG A 681 10.33 -6.74 13.37
N ILE A 682 9.44 -7.45 14.07
CA ILE A 682 8.00 -7.35 13.88
C ILE A 682 7.47 -6.19 14.72
N ASP A 683 6.67 -5.36 14.07
CA ASP A 683 5.83 -4.32 14.66
C ASP A 683 4.36 -4.59 14.31
N PHE A 684 3.44 -3.75 14.79
CA PHE A 684 2.02 -3.93 14.46
C PHE A 684 1.75 -3.79 12.96
N HIS A 685 2.46 -2.90 12.28
CA HIS A 685 2.28 -2.67 10.85
C HIS A 685 2.72 -3.89 9.99
N SER A 686 3.68 -4.66 10.47
CA SER A 686 4.09 -5.93 9.86
C SER A 686 2.92 -6.92 9.72
N LEU A 687 1.91 -6.86 10.61
CA LEU A 687 0.68 -7.67 10.50
C LEU A 687 -0.12 -7.28 9.23
N ARG A 688 -0.17 -5.99 8.90
CA ARG A 688 -0.83 -5.49 7.69
C ARG A 688 -0.13 -5.94 6.41
N HIS A 689 1.20 -5.95 6.39
CA HIS A 689 1.99 -6.55 5.29
C HIS A 689 1.69 -8.04 5.12
N ALA A 690 1.57 -8.78 6.24
CA ALA A 690 1.19 -10.18 6.23
C ALA A 690 -0.20 -10.40 5.63
N ALA A 691 -1.19 -9.61 6.07
CA ALA A 691 -2.56 -9.68 5.56
C ALA A 691 -2.63 -9.53 4.03
N VAL A 692 -2.01 -8.48 3.48
CA VAL A 692 -1.96 -8.25 2.02
C VAL A 692 -1.25 -9.40 1.32
N SER A 693 -0.12 -9.84 1.84
CA SER A 693 0.70 -10.89 1.24
C SER A 693 0.00 -12.24 1.20
N TRP A 694 -0.78 -12.59 2.24
CA TRP A 694 -1.57 -13.82 2.32
C TRP A 694 -2.77 -13.76 1.38
N VAL A 695 -3.51 -12.66 1.35
CA VAL A 695 -4.65 -12.48 0.43
C VAL A 695 -4.22 -12.67 -1.02
N LEU A 696 -3.10 -12.05 -1.42
CA LEU A 696 -2.59 -12.19 -2.78
C LEU A 696 -2.17 -13.62 -3.13
N LEU A 697 -1.56 -14.35 -2.18
CA LEU A 697 -1.24 -15.76 -2.38
C LEU A 697 -2.50 -16.63 -2.49
N ARG A 698 -3.49 -16.42 -1.61
CA ARG A 698 -4.76 -17.17 -1.62
C ARG A 698 -5.53 -16.95 -2.91
N LEU A 699 -5.60 -15.71 -3.39
CA LEU A 699 -6.23 -15.36 -4.66
C LEU A 699 -5.53 -16.02 -5.86
N HIS A 700 -4.19 -16.12 -5.85
CA HIS A 700 -3.46 -16.84 -6.90
C HIS A 700 -3.64 -18.35 -6.79
N ALA A 701 -3.64 -18.90 -5.57
CA ALA A 701 -3.89 -20.32 -5.30
C ALA A 701 -5.30 -20.76 -5.72
N ALA A 702 -6.32 -19.91 -5.51
CA ALA A 702 -7.68 -20.15 -5.96
C ALA A 702 -7.80 -20.26 -7.49
N GLN A 703 -7.02 -19.46 -8.22
CA GLN A 703 -6.99 -19.49 -9.69
C GLN A 703 -6.16 -20.65 -10.25
N HIS A 704 -5.27 -21.23 -9.45
CA HIS A 704 -4.27 -22.20 -9.89
C HIS A 704 -4.00 -23.28 -8.82
N HIS A 705 -4.74 -24.39 -8.86
CA HIS A 705 -4.66 -25.44 -7.83
C HIS A 705 -3.26 -26.06 -7.72
N ASP A 706 -2.56 -26.23 -8.85
CA ASP A 706 -1.19 -26.76 -8.90
C ASP A 706 -0.16 -25.87 -8.18
N PHE A 707 -0.46 -24.58 -8.04
CA PHE A 707 0.34 -23.65 -7.24
C PHE A 707 0.08 -23.82 -5.75
N ALA A 708 -1.18 -24.02 -5.35
CA ALA A 708 -1.57 -24.23 -3.96
C ALA A 708 -0.82 -25.43 -3.34
N ASP A 709 -0.72 -26.53 -4.08
CA ASP A 709 -0.02 -27.75 -3.64
C ASP A 709 1.49 -27.56 -3.40
N ARG A 710 2.10 -26.55 -4.04
CA ARG A 710 3.54 -26.25 -3.91
C ARG A 710 3.86 -25.34 -2.72
N LEU A 711 2.86 -24.74 -2.08
CA LEU A 711 3.05 -23.86 -0.93
C LEU A 711 3.48 -24.67 0.31
N ALA A 712 4.37 -24.09 1.11
CA ALA A 712 4.78 -24.69 2.39
C ALA A 712 3.60 -24.79 3.38
N TYR A 713 2.61 -23.91 3.24
CA TYR A 713 1.43 -23.78 4.11
C TYR A 713 0.16 -24.43 3.55
N ARG A 714 0.27 -25.35 2.59
CA ARG A 714 -0.90 -26.01 1.97
C ARG A 714 -1.88 -26.68 2.94
N PHE A 715 -1.44 -26.97 4.17
CA PHE A 715 -2.26 -27.58 5.22
C PHE A 715 -2.88 -26.58 6.19
N ASP A 716 -2.50 -25.30 6.10
CA ASP A 716 -3.07 -24.22 6.89
C ASP A 716 -4.52 -23.96 6.43
N GLU A 717 -5.43 -23.68 7.37
CA GLU A 717 -6.84 -23.45 7.07
C GLU A 717 -7.02 -22.41 5.96
N LEU A 718 -6.28 -21.30 6.00
CA LEU A 718 -6.42 -20.21 5.05
C LEU A 718 -6.11 -20.61 3.60
N PHE A 719 -5.29 -21.65 3.42
CA PHE A 719 -4.81 -22.13 2.12
C PHE A 719 -5.51 -23.41 1.65
N GLN A 720 -6.52 -23.88 2.40
CA GLN A 720 -7.42 -24.92 1.91
C GLN A 720 -8.20 -24.43 0.69
N LEU A 721 -8.50 -25.34 -0.24
CA LEU A 721 -9.12 -25.00 -1.52
C LEU A 721 -10.44 -24.24 -1.35
N GLU A 722 -11.31 -24.72 -0.47
CA GLU A 722 -12.60 -24.08 -0.17
C GLU A 722 -12.40 -22.65 0.35
N ARG A 723 -11.46 -22.45 1.28
CA ARG A 723 -11.14 -21.12 1.84
C ARG A 723 -10.51 -20.18 0.81
N CYS A 724 -9.76 -20.71 -0.15
CA CYS A 724 -9.22 -19.94 -1.27
C CYS A 724 -10.34 -19.57 -2.27
N GLN A 725 -11.30 -20.45 -2.50
CA GLN A 725 -12.42 -20.17 -3.38
C GLN A 725 -13.37 -19.12 -2.78
N GLU A 726 -13.69 -19.22 -1.48
CA GLU A 726 -14.52 -18.24 -0.78
C GLU A 726 -13.97 -16.80 -0.91
N ILE A 727 -12.65 -16.63 -0.80
CA ILE A 727 -12.03 -15.31 -0.97
C ILE A 727 -12.06 -14.85 -2.42
N LEU A 728 -11.86 -15.75 -3.39
CA LEU A 728 -11.96 -15.41 -4.80
C LEU A 728 -13.37 -14.95 -5.15
N ASP A 729 -14.39 -15.71 -4.73
CA ASP A 729 -15.80 -15.39 -4.95
C ASP A 729 -16.16 -14.05 -4.31
N HIS A 730 -15.71 -13.79 -3.07
CA HIS A 730 -15.92 -12.51 -2.43
C HIS A 730 -15.32 -11.35 -3.23
N PHE A 731 -14.04 -11.43 -3.60
CA PHE A 731 -13.34 -10.35 -4.30
C PHE A 731 -13.78 -10.19 -5.76
N CYS A 732 -14.42 -11.20 -6.35
CA CYS A 732 -15.00 -11.14 -7.69
C CYS A 732 -16.51 -10.81 -7.69
N SER A 733 -17.22 -10.89 -6.57
CA SER A 733 -18.69 -10.77 -6.53
C SER A 733 -19.27 -9.46 -7.10
N ALA A 734 -18.53 -8.34 -7.07
CA ALA A 734 -19.05 -7.03 -7.51
C ALA A 734 -19.00 -6.80 -9.03
N GLU A 735 -18.05 -7.39 -9.78
CA GLU A 735 -17.98 -7.30 -11.25
C GLU A 735 -17.91 -8.68 -11.93
N GLY A 736 -18.12 -9.75 -11.17
CA GLY A 736 -18.11 -11.14 -11.61
C GLY A 736 -16.80 -11.57 -12.29
N LYS A 737 -16.94 -12.47 -13.28
CA LYS A 737 -15.84 -12.96 -14.13
C LYS A 737 -15.12 -11.84 -14.89
N GLU A 738 -15.72 -10.66 -15.04
CA GLU A 738 -15.08 -9.52 -15.70
C GLU A 738 -13.89 -8.98 -14.88
N THR A 739 -13.91 -9.06 -13.53
CA THR A 739 -12.79 -8.61 -12.68
C THR A 739 -11.52 -9.39 -13.00
N LEU A 740 -11.63 -10.71 -13.19
CA LEU A 740 -10.51 -11.59 -13.55
C LEU A 740 -10.05 -11.35 -14.99
N GLN A 741 -10.99 -11.30 -15.94
CA GLN A 741 -10.68 -11.07 -17.35
C GLN A 741 -10.03 -9.70 -17.60
N ARG A 742 -10.39 -8.69 -16.79
CA ARG A 742 -9.83 -7.34 -16.87
C ARG A 742 -8.54 -7.16 -16.05
N GLY A 743 -8.17 -8.15 -15.23
CA GLY A 743 -6.97 -8.09 -14.37
C GLY A 743 -7.09 -7.10 -13.21
N ASN A 744 -8.32 -6.80 -12.76
CA ASN A 744 -8.60 -5.77 -11.77
C ASN A 744 -8.47 -6.26 -10.31
N LEU A 745 -8.23 -7.55 -10.09
CA LEU A 745 -8.26 -8.17 -8.76
C LEU A 745 -7.34 -7.47 -7.75
N TYR A 746 -6.15 -7.04 -8.16
CA TYR A 746 -5.18 -6.34 -7.31
C TYR A 746 -5.63 -4.93 -6.90
N GLU A 747 -6.45 -4.26 -7.72
CA GLU A 747 -7.07 -2.98 -7.36
C GLU A 747 -8.17 -3.18 -6.32
N VAL A 748 -8.91 -4.30 -6.36
CA VAL A 748 -9.89 -4.64 -5.32
C VAL A 748 -9.17 -4.88 -3.99
N VAL A 749 -8.02 -5.56 -4.00
CA VAL A 749 -7.16 -5.70 -2.81
C VAL A 749 -6.65 -4.35 -2.30
N ALA A 750 -6.24 -3.44 -3.21
CA ALA A 750 -5.84 -2.09 -2.85
C ALA A 750 -6.97 -1.29 -2.16
N LYS A 751 -8.21 -1.44 -2.64
CA LYS A 751 -9.39 -0.85 -1.99
C LYS A 751 -9.67 -1.47 -0.62
N TRP A 752 -9.60 -2.80 -0.50
CA TRP A 752 -9.80 -3.51 0.76
C TRP A 752 -8.81 -3.07 1.84
N ILE A 753 -7.55 -2.84 1.47
CA ILE A 753 -6.54 -2.37 2.43
C ILE A 753 -6.63 -0.85 2.69
N GLY A 754 -7.35 -0.10 1.85
CA GLY A 754 -7.52 1.36 1.97
C GLY A 754 -6.41 2.17 1.29
N HIS A 755 -5.75 1.64 0.27
CA HIS A 755 -4.79 2.37 -0.56
C HIS A 755 -5.48 3.07 -1.74
N ARG A 756 -4.96 4.23 -2.13
CA ARG A 756 -5.48 4.99 -3.27
C ARG A 756 -5.18 4.34 -4.62
N HIS A 757 -4.09 3.58 -4.72
CA HIS A 757 -3.62 2.96 -5.96
C HIS A 757 -3.00 1.58 -5.69
N SER A 758 -3.24 0.59 -6.56
CA SER A 758 -2.59 -0.73 -6.47
C SER A 758 -1.07 -0.69 -6.50
N GLY A 759 -0.47 0.31 -7.15
CA GLY A 759 0.99 0.50 -7.19
C GLY A 759 1.60 0.52 -5.79
N THR A 760 0.97 1.23 -4.84
CA THR A 760 1.42 1.26 -3.44
C THR A 760 1.35 -0.12 -2.79
N THR A 761 0.22 -0.82 -2.95
CA THR A 761 0.02 -2.17 -2.41
C THR A 761 1.06 -3.15 -2.94
N LEU A 762 1.29 -3.13 -4.26
CA LEU A 762 2.18 -4.08 -4.92
C LEU A 762 3.65 -3.79 -4.63
N LEU A 763 4.05 -2.52 -4.59
CA LEU A 763 5.45 -2.15 -4.42
C LEU A 763 5.91 -2.28 -2.96
N HIS A 764 5.03 -2.01 -1.99
CA HIS A 764 5.41 -1.83 -0.59
C HIS A 764 4.82 -2.89 0.36
N TYR A 765 3.66 -3.47 0.06
CA TYR A 765 2.96 -4.35 1.00
C TYR A 765 2.97 -5.83 0.61
N ALA A 766 3.15 -6.12 -0.67
CA ALA A 766 2.97 -7.45 -1.23
C ALA A 766 4.32 -8.20 -1.38
N HIS A 767 4.92 -8.68 -0.29
CA HIS A 767 6.23 -9.33 -0.38
C HIS A 767 6.22 -10.78 -0.88
N THR A 768 5.02 -11.30 -1.18
CA THR A 768 4.81 -12.61 -1.83
C THR A 768 4.72 -12.52 -3.35
N LEU A 769 4.73 -11.31 -3.93
CA LEU A 769 4.59 -11.12 -5.38
C LEU A 769 5.65 -11.86 -6.19
N SER A 770 6.86 -12.02 -5.67
CA SER A 770 7.91 -12.69 -6.42
C SER A 770 7.63 -14.17 -6.62
N ILE A 771 6.95 -14.81 -5.67
CA ILE A 771 6.55 -16.22 -5.77
C ILE A 771 5.45 -16.37 -6.83
N ILE A 772 4.45 -15.47 -6.81
CA ILE A 772 3.38 -15.43 -7.79
C ILE A 772 3.93 -15.14 -9.19
N HIS A 773 4.80 -14.14 -9.30
CA HIS A 773 5.44 -13.76 -10.56
C HIS A 773 6.29 -14.89 -11.13
N SER A 774 7.06 -15.58 -10.27
CA SER A 774 7.84 -16.77 -10.67
C SER A 774 6.97 -17.86 -11.27
N ASP A 775 5.81 -18.12 -10.67
CA ASP A 775 4.85 -19.10 -11.16
C ASP A 775 4.31 -18.69 -12.55
N ILE A 776 3.87 -17.44 -12.69
CA ILE A 776 3.35 -16.90 -13.96
C ILE A 776 4.39 -16.96 -15.09
N LEU A 777 5.66 -16.66 -14.80
CA LEU A 777 6.72 -16.67 -15.80
C LEU A 777 7.16 -18.09 -16.23
N THR A 778 6.94 -19.08 -15.37
CA THR A 778 7.35 -20.47 -15.61
C THR A 778 6.23 -21.35 -16.14
N ARG A 779 4.98 -20.86 -16.11
CA ARG A 779 3.85 -21.51 -16.78
C ARG A 779 4.06 -21.52 -18.31
N PRO A 780 3.69 -22.63 -18.98
CA PRO A 780 3.89 -22.82 -20.43
C PRO A 780 3.00 -21.92 -21.30
#